data_AF-A0A8S4BE06-F1
#
_entry.id   AF-A0A8S4BE06-F1
#
_cell.length_a   1.000
_cell.length_b   1.000
_cell.length_c   1.000
_cell.angle_alpha   90.00
_cell.angle_beta   90.00
_cell.angle_gamma   90.00
#
_symmetry.space_group_name_H-M   'P 1'
#
loop_
_entity.id
_entity.type
_entity.pdbx_description
1 polymer ?
#
loop_
_entity_poly.entity_id
_entity_poly.type
_entity_poly.pdbx_seq_one_letter_code
_entity_poly.pdbx_strand_id
1 'polypeptide(L)'
;NGLSPLHMAAQGDHIECVKHLLQHKAPVDDVTLDYLTALHVAAHCGHYRVTKLLLDKRANPNARALNGFTPLHIACKKNRVKVMELLVKYGASIQAITESGLTPIHVAAFMGHLNIVLLLLQNGASPDVSNIRGETALHMAARAGQVEVVRCLLRNGAVVDARAREDQTPLHIAARLGKTEMVQLLLQHMAHPDAATANGYTPLHISGREGHVDTASVLLEAGASHSLATKKGFTPLHVASKYGSLDVAKLLLQRRAPPDSAGKNGLTPLHVAAHYDNQKVALLLLDKGASPHTMAKNGYTPLHIAAKKNQMDIATVLLQYSADTNILTKQGVTPLHLASQEGHADLATLLISKGAQINVPNKSGLTALHLAAQEDKVTVAEILAKNGANLDQQTKLGYTPLIVACHYGNAKMVNFLLQNGASVNAKTKSGYTPLHQAAQQGNTHIINVLLQYGAKPNAITVQTVTEKHKLNVPETMTEVLDVSDEEGDDTMTGDGGEYLRAEDLRELGDDSLPGQYLDGMNYLRFSLEGGRADSSDRSFTPTHHSFYSPRHEGMMEEMLTSQQMSLLTRENEKDSYRLSWGTDNLDNVALSSSPIHSGFLVSFMVDARGGAMRGCRHNGLRIIVPPRKCSAPTRVTCRLVKRHRLATMPPMVEGEGLASRLIEVGPSGAQFLGKLHLPSAPPPLNEGESLVSRILQLGPPGTKFLGPVIVEIPHFAALRGKERELVILRSETGESWKEHHCEFTQEELNQILNGMDEDLDTPEELERKRVCRIITRDFPQYFAVVSRVKQDSNLIGPEGGILSSTVVPQVQAVFPEGALTKRIRVGLQAQPVSVDVVRKILGNKATFSPIVTLEPRRRKFHKPITMTIPVPKSNSNPVLNGFGGDTPTLRLLCSITGGTTPAQWEDITGTTPLTFINDCVSFTTNVSARFWLIDCRQIQESVYREIICVPYMAKFVIFAKTHDPIEARLRCFCMTDDKIDKTLEQQENFTEVARSRDVEVLEGKPIYADCFGNLVPLTKSGQHHLFSFYAFKENRLALFIKIRDNTQEPCGRLSFMKEPRNYRALTQHAICNLNITLPSYCKESDSDQEEEASRTFEKCK
;
A
#
# COMPACT_ATOMS: atom_id res chain seq x y z
N ASN A 1 5.24 10.79 -37.27
CA ASN A 1 5.60 9.42 -37.70
C ASN A 1 6.30 9.40 -39.06
N GLY A 2 5.91 10.21 -40.07
CA GLY A 2 6.61 10.20 -41.38
C GLY A 2 6.21 9.03 -42.29
N LEU A 3 4.96 8.59 -42.22
CA LEU A 3 4.42 7.53 -43.07
C LEU A 3 4.05 8.10 -44.44
N SER A 4 4.77 7.73 -45.49
CA SER A 4 4.46 8.14 -46.87
C SER A 4 3.28 7.34 -47.47
N PRO A 5 2.70 7.76 -48.62
CA PRO A 5 1.56 7.06 -49.23
C PRO A 5 1.82 5.57 -49.52
N LEU A 6 3.08 5.20 -49.80
CA LEU A 6 3.47 3.81 -50.02
C LEU A 6 3.32 2.96 -48.74
N HIS A 7 3.63 3.52 -47.57
CA HIS A 7 3.41 2.87 -46.27
C HIS A 7 1.91 2.65 -46.00
N MET A 8 1.08 3.66 -46.29
CA MET A 8 -0.38 3.57 -46.12
C MET A 8 -0.98 2.49 -47.03
N ALA A 9 -0.63 2.51 -48.32
CA ALA A 9 -1.08 1.51 -49.29
C ALA A 9 -0.58 0.09 -48.95
N ALA A 10 0.66 -0.02 -48.45
CA ALA A 10 1.23 -1.28 -48.00
C ALA A 10 0.58 -1.84 -46.72
N GLN A 11 -0.02 -0.98 -45.90
CA GLN A 11 -0.75 -1.41 -44.70
C GLN A 11 -2.19 -1.90 -45.00
N GLY A 12 -2.85 -1.34 -46.02
CA GLY A 12 -4.22 -1.70 -46.40
C GLY A 12 -4.36 -2.94 -47.31
N ASP A 13 -3.26 -3.66 -47.62
CA ASP A 13 -3.16 -4.64 -48.73
C ASP A 13 -3.62 -4.04 -50.08
N HIS A 14 -3.44 -2.73 -50.29
CA HIS A 14 -3.92 -2.01 -51.48
C HIS A 14 -2.94 -2.16 -52.66
N ILE A 15 -2.85 -3.37 -53.20
CA ILE A 15 -1.87 -3.80 -54.22
C ILE A 15 -1.82 -2.85 -55.42
N GLU A 16 -2.97 -2.45 -55.98
CA GLU A 16 -3.02 -1.59 -57.16
C GLU A 16 -2.54 -0.16 -56.85
N CYS A 17 -2.83 0.34 -55.65
CA CYS A 17 -2.26 1.61 -55.17
C CYS A 17 -0.73 1.52 -55.02
N VAL A 18 -0.22 0.41 -54.47
CA VAL A 18 1.23 0.14 -54.40
C VAL A 18 1.85 0.07 -55.81
N LYS A 19 1.20 -0.58 -56.80
CA LYS A 19 1.67 -0.58 -58.19
C LYS A 19 1.75 0.83 -58.76
N HIS A 20 0.68 1.63 -58.65
CA HIS A 20 0.64 2.97 -59.21
C HIS A 20 1.65 3.92 -58.56
N LEU A 21 1.79 3.88 -57.23
CA LEU A 21 2.81 4.68 -56.53
C LEU A 21 4.22 4.34 -57.03
N LEU A 22 4.56 3.05 -57.18
CA LEU A 22 5.86 2.61 -57.67
C LEU A 22 6.06 2.88 -59.19
N GLN A 23 4.99 2.89 -59.99
CA GLN A 23 5.05 3.37 -61.39
C GLN A 23 5.40 4.85 -61.47
N HIS A 24 4.82 5.67 -60.58
CA HIS A 24 5.12 7.10 -60.44
C HIS A 24 6.39 7.39 -59.60
N LYS A 25 7.33 6.45 -59.56
CA LYS A 25 8.67 6.57 -58.93
C LYS A 25 8.65 6.87 -57.42
N ALA A 26 7.62 6.44 -56.68
CA ALA A 26 7.69 6.47 -55.23
C ALA A 26 8.90 5.63 -54.73
N PRO A 27 9.75 6.14 -53.83
CA PRO A 27 10.89 5.37 -53.32
C PRO A 27 10.41 4.12 -52.57
N VAL A 28 10.95 2.95 -52.93
CA VAL A 28 10.46 1.65 -52.44
C VAL A 28 10.91 1.34 -51.01
N ASP A 29 12.14 1.74 -50.67
CA ASP A 29 12.73 1.67 -49.33
C ASP A 29 12.73 3.04 -48.62
N ASP A 30 11.72 3.86 -48.92
CA ASP A 30 11.39 5.07 -48.16
C ASP A 30 11.13 4.72 -46.68
N VAL A 31 11.45 5.63 -45.76
CA VAL A 31 11.48 5.34 -44.31
C VAL A 31 10.67 6.31 -43.44
N THR A 32 10.05 5.78 -42.39
CA THR A 32 9.50 6.58 -41.29
C THR A 32 10.60 7.19 -40.41
N LEU A 33 10.21 8.05 -39.45
CA LEU A 33 11.11 8.57 -38.41
C LEU A 33 11.78 7.46 -37.56
N ASP A 34 11.16 6.28 -37.50
CA ASP A 34 11.63 5.09 -36.79
C ASP A 34 12.41 4.12 -37.70
N TYR A 35 12.78 4.59 -38.91
CA TYR A 35 13.45 3.84 -39.98
C TYR A 35 12.68 2.61 -40.51
N LEU A 36 11.36 2.55 -40.28
CA LEU A 36 10.51 1.50 -40.85
C LEU A 36 10.26 1.80 -42.34
N THR A 37 10.42 0.80 -43.21
CA THR A 37 10.03 0.89 -44.63
C THR A 37 8.62 0.33 -44.87
N ALA A 38 8.05 0.57 -46.06
CA ALA A 38 6.78 -0.04 -46.48
C ALA A 38 6.79 -1.58 -46.40
N LEU A 39 7.96 -2.21 -46.59
CA LEU A 39 8.14 -3.66 -46.44
C LEU A 39 8.05 -4.12 -44.97
N HIS A 40 8.51 -3.33 -44.00
CA HIS A 40 8.31 -3.60 -42.57
C HIS A 40 6.82 -3.56 -42.20
N VAL A 41 6.07 -2.61 -42.76
CA VAL A 41 4.62 -2.46 -42.53
C VAL A 41 3.84 -3.63 -43.14
N ALA A 42 4.16 -4.04 -44.38
CA ALA A 42 3.57 -5.22 -45.00
C ALA A 42 3.87 -6.50 -44.21
N ALA A 43 5.10 -6.66 -43.70
CA ALA A 43 5.51 -7.77 -42.85
C ALA A 43 4.83 -7.80 -41.47
N HIS A 44 4.52 -6.64 -40.90
CA HIS A 44 3.72 -6.52 -39.67
C HIS A 44 2.29 -7.00 -39.88
N CYS A 45 1.63 -6.51 -40.93
CA CYS A 45 0.24 -6.85 -41.24
C CYS A 45 0.08 -8.28 -41.78
N GLY A 46 1.11 -8.86 -42.38
CA GLY A 46 1.07 -10.21 -42.97
C GLY A 46 0.65 -10.21 -44.45
N HIS A 47 0.75 -9.07 -45.12
CA HIS A 47 0.20 -8.82 -46.46
C HIS A 47 1.12 -9.40 -47.54
N TYR A 48 1.03 -10.71 -47.74
CA TYR A 48 1.87 -11.48 -48.67
C TYR A 48 1.92 -10.89 -50.09
N ARG A 49 0.78 -10.42 -50.62
CA ARG A 49 0.67 -9.91 -52.00
C ARG A 49 1.40 -8.58 -52.17
N VAL A 50 1.19 -7.63 -51.26
CA VAL A 50 1.97 -6.38 -51.17
C VAL A 50 3.45 -6.67 -50.92
N THR A 51 3.79 -7.55 -49.97
CA THR A 51 5.18 -7.91 -49.66
C THR A 51 5.89 -8.40 -50.91
N LYS A 52 5.27 -9.31 -51.67
CA LYS A 52 5.83 -9.80 -52.93
C LYS A 52 6.03 -8.67 -53.94
N LEU A 53 5.03 -7.81 -54.13
CA LEU A 53 5.13 -6.69 -55.08
C LEU A 53 6.27 -5.72 -54.72
N LEU A 54 6.49 -5.42 -53.43
CA LEU A 54 7.61 -4.60 -52.97
C LEU A 54 8.96 -5.28 -53.27
N LEU A 55 9.09 -6.57 -52.97
CA LEU A 55 10.30 -7.36 -53.24
C LEU A 55 10.57 -7.52 -54.75
N ASP A 56 9.54 -7.78 -55.57
CA ASP A 56 9.59 -7.79 -57.04
C ASP A 56 10.00 -6.41 -57.61
N LYS A 57 9.85 -5.34 -56.83
CA LYS A 57 10.31 -3.97 -57.13
C LYS A 57 11.61 -3.59 -56.40
N ARG A 58 12.37 -4.59 -55.95
CA ARG A 58 13.70 -4.48 -55.32
C ARG A 58 13.73 -3.75 -53.96
N ALA A 59 12.64 -3.78 -53.20
CA ALA A 59 12.67 -3.42 -51.78
C ALA A 59 13.72 -4.28 -51.03
N ASN A 60 14.50 -3.66 -50.16
CA ASN A 60 15.57 -4.31 -49.42
C ASN A 60 15.00 -5.22 -48.29
N PRO A 61 15.10 -6.56 -48.40
CA PRO A 61 14.61 -7.50 -47.38
C PRO A 61 15.41 -7.43 -46.06
N ASN A 62 16.57 -6.77 -46.08
CA ASN A 62 17.48 -6.58 -44.96
C ASN A 62 17.55 -5.12 -44.47
N ALA A 63 16.61 -4.26 -44.89
CA ALA A 63 16.46 -2.92 -44.33
C ALA A 63 16.32 -2.99 -42.79
N ARG A 64 16.89 -2.02 -42.06
CA ARG A 64 16.90 -1.95 -40.60
C ARG A 64 16.06 -0.77 -40.12
N ALA A 65 15.13 -1.04 -39.21
CA ALA A 65 14.50 -0.03 -38.37
C ALA A 65 15.48 0.51 -37.30
N LEU A 66 15.11 1.56 -36.58
CA LEU A 66 15.95 2.27 -35.59
C LEU A 66 16.50 1.37 -34.47
N ASN A 67 15.80 0.29 -34.16
CA ASN A 67 16.15 -0.74 -33.16
C ASN A 67 16.87 -1.97 -33.78
N GLY A 68 17.28 -1.88 -35.05
CA GLY A 68 17.94 -2.94 -35.80
C GLY A 68 17.01 -4.06 -36.30
N PHE A 69 15.69 -3.95 -36.10
CA PHE A 69 14.74 -4.93 -36.65
C PHE A 69 14.72 -4.89 -38.17
N THR A 70 14.62 -6.07 -38.79
CA THR A 70 14.37 -6.23 -40.22
C THR A 70 12.93 -6.69 -40.47
N PRO A 71 12.39 -6.64 -41.71
CA PRO A 71 11.08 -7.18 -42.03
C PRO A 71 10.93 -8.66 -41.61
N LEU A 72 12.00 -9.45 -41.67
CA LEU A 72 12.02 -10.85 -41.22
C LEU A 72 11.79 -10.97 -39.71
N HIS A 73 12.42 -10.12 -38.89
CA HIS A 73 12.17 -10.09 -37.43
C HIS A 73 10.71 -9.76 -37.11
N ILE A 74 10.12 -8.81 -37.84
CA ILE A 74 8.71 -8.41 -37.66
C ILE A 74 7.76 -9.53 -38.08
N ALA A 75 8.00 -10.16 -39.24
CA ALA A 75 7.23 -11.32 -39.70
C ALA A 75 7.29 -12.48 -38.70
N CYS A 76 8.46 -12.75 -38.12
CA CYS A 76 8.64 -13.72 -37.05
C CYS A 76 7.83 -13.33 -35.80
N LYS A 77 7.97 -12.11 -35.28
CA LYS A 77 7.27 -11.65 -34.07
C LYS A 77 5.73 -11.69 -34.19
N LYS A 78 5.19 -11.40 -35.37
CA LYS A 78 3.74 -11.37 -35.66
C LYS A 78 3.18 -12.68 -36.24
N ASN A 79 3.93 -13.78 -36.19
CA ASN A 79 3.53 -15.11 -36.70
C ASN A 79 3.10 -15.11 -38.19
N ARG A 80 3.81 -14.39 -39.05
CA ARG A 80 3.46 -14.23 -40.48
C ARG A 80 4.22 -15.24 -41.35
N VAL A 81 3.99 -16.53 -41.12
CA VAL A 81 4.66 -17.67 -41.77
C VAL A 81 4.93 -17.44 -43.28
N LYS A 82 3.88 -17.26 -44.08
CA LYS A 82 4.00 -17.06 -45.54
C LYS A 82 4.81 -15.83 -45.96
N VAL A 83 4.90 -14.82 -45.11
CA VAL A 83 5.71 -13.62 -45.35
C VAL A 83 7.17 -13.84 -44.92
N MET A 84 7.41 -14.59 -43.84
CA MET A 84 8.75 -15.05 -43.46
C MET A 84 9.38 -15.93 -44.55
N GLU A 85 8.65 -16.92 -45.07
CA GLU A 85 9.11 -17.79 -46.16
C GLU A 85 9.46 -16.98 -47.42
N LEU A 86 8.60 -16.01 -47.77
CA LEU A 86 8.80 -15.12 -48.90
C LEU A 86 10.02 -14.21 -48.73
N LEU A 87 10.21 -13.63 -47.55
CA LEU A 87 11.35 -12.77 -47.24
C LEU A 87 12.67 -13.55 -47.35
N VAL A 88 12.74 -14.77 -46.79
CA VAL A 88 13.91 -15.65 -46.92
C VAL A 88 14.17 -15.98 -48.39
N LYS A 89 13.14 -16.33 -49.17
CA LYS A 89 13.28 -16.62 -50.61
C LYS A 89 13.85 -15.46 -51.43
N TYR A 90 13.65 -14.21 -51.00
CA TYR A 90 14.20 -13.02 -51.66
C TYR A 90 15.51 -12.51 -51.01
N GLY A 91 16.13 -13.30 -50.12
CA GLY A 91 17.46 -13.01 -49.56
C GLY A 91 17.46 -12.28 -48.22
N ALA A 92 16.38 -12.34 -47.43
CA ALA A 92 16.43 -11.90 -46.04
C ALA A 92 17.41 -12.77 -45.22
N SER A 93 18.35 -12.12 -44.53
CA SER A 93 19.37 -12.78 -43.72
C SER A 93 18.75 -13.39 -42.47
N ILE A 94 18.78 -14.72 -42.43
CA ILE A 94 18.21 -15.57 -41.38
C ILE A 94 18.90 -15.34 -40.02
N GLN A 95 20.16 -14.88 -40.04
CA GLN A 95 20.95 -14.56 -38.85
C GLN A 95 21.24 -13.05 -38.72
N ALA A 96 20.43 -12.18 -39.35
CA ALA A 96 20.47 -10.74 -39.06
C ALA A 96 20.25 -10.49 -37.56
N ILE A 97 20.92 -9.49 -36.98
CA ILE A 97 20.82 -9.14 -35.56
C ILE A 97 20.24 -7.74 -35.33
N THR A 98 19.41 -7.57 -34.30
CA THR A 98 18.99 -6.25 -33.77
C THR A 98 20.14 -5.53 -33.08
N GLU A 99 19.97 -4.26 -32.67
CA GLU A 99 20.97 -3.58 -31.82
C GLU A 99 21.18 -4.28 -30.47
N SER A 100 20.21 -5.10 -30.03
CA SER A 100 20.28 -5.97 -28.86
C SER A 100 20.80 -7.39 -29.15
N GLY A 101 21.34 -7.64 -30.35
CA GLY A 101 21.90 -8.95 -30.74
C GLY A 101 20.86 -10.06 -30.95
N LEU A 102 19.57 -9.74 -30.99
CA LEU A 102 18.51 -10.73 -31.21
C LEU A 102 18.45 -11.09 -32.69
N THR A 103 18.35 -12.37 -33.01
CA THR A 103 18.09 -12.89 -34.37
C THR A 103 16.60 -13.22 -34.57
N PRO A 104 16.12 -13.47 -35.80
CA PRO A 104 14.74 -13.89 -36.04
C PRO A 104 14.31 -15.11 -35.22
N ILE A 105 15.22 -16.07 -34.97
CA ILE A 105 14.92 -17.27 -34.16
C ILE A 105 14.77 -16.95 -32.67
N HIS A 106 15.56 -16.03 -32.10
CA HIS A 106 15.33 -15.52 -30.74
C HIS A 106 13.92 -14.92 -30.58
N VAL A 107 13.52 -14.10 -31.56
CA VAL A 107 12.23 -13.40 -31.54
C VAL A 107 11.06 -14.38 -31.75
N ALA A 108 11.19 -15.35 -32.65
CA ALA A 108 10.18 -16.41 -32.81
C ALA A 108 10.08 -17.30 -31.56
N ALA A 109 11.21 -17.63 -30.95
CA ALA A 109 11.30 -18.53 -29.80
C ALA A 109 10.67 -17.94 -28.53
N PHE A 110 10.97 -16.67 -28.21
CA PHE A 110 10.34 -15.95 -27.09
C PHE A 110 8.82 -15.85 -27.24
N MET A 111 8.35 -15.59 -28.47
CA MET A 111 6.92 -15.41 -28.77
C MET A 111 6.13 -16.72 -28.88
N GLY A 112 6.79 -17.89 -28.81
CA GLY A 112 6.13 -19.21 -28.87
C GLY A 112 5.80 -19.72 -30.27
N HIS A 113 6.32 -19.08 -31.34
CA HIS A 113 5.92 -19.37 -32.72
C HIS A 113 6.63 -20.59 -33.30
N LEU A 114 6.32 -21.78 -32.77
CA LEU A 114 6.93 -23.07 -33.10
C LEU A 114 7.15 -23.31 -34.60
N ASN A 115 6.14 -23.05 -35.44
CA ASN A 115 6.23 -23.26 -36.89
C ASN A 115 7.29 -22.35 -37.54
N ILE A 116 7.48 -21.13 -37.05
CA ILE A 116 8.51 -20.21 -37.53
C ILE A 116 9.89 -20.63 -37.01
N VAL A 117 9.99 -21.11 -35.77
CA VAL A 117 11.25 -21.69 -35.24
C VAL A 117 11.69 -22.88 -36.09
N LEU A 118 10.78 -23.82 -36.41
CA LEU A 118 11.03 -24.95 -37.31
C LEU A 118 11.51 -24.50 -38.70
N LEU A 119 10.81 -23.55 -39.34
CA LEU A 119 11.19 -23.05 -40.66
C LEU A 119 12.53 -22.32 -40.65
N LEU A 120 12.84 -21.55 -39.60
CA LEU A 120 14.15 -20.88 -39.46
C LEU A 120 15.28 -21.92 -39.34
N LEU A 121 15.12 -22.95 -38.50
CA LEU A 121 16.08 -24.05 -38.36
C LEU A 121 16.29 -24.78 -39.70
N GLN A 122 15.20 -25.13 -40.39
CA GLN A 122 15.24 -25.79 -41.71
C GLN A 122 15.95 -24.97 -42.79
N ASN A 123 15.96 -23.63 -42.69
CA ASN A 123 16.66 -22.74 -43.61
C ASN A 123 18.08 -22.34 -43.09
N GLY A 124 18.59 -22.97 -42.02
CA GLY A 124 19.97 -22.76 -41.54
C GLY A 124 20.16 -21.68 -40.47
N ALA A 125 19.11 -21.34 -39.70
CA ALA A 125 19.31 -20.61 -38.45
C ALA A 125 20.03 -21.49 -37.42
N SER A 126 21.16 -21.03 -36.88
CA SER A 126 21.73 -21.66 -35.68
C SER A 126 20.89 -21.28 -34.45
N PRO A 127 20.53 -22.24 -33.58
CA PRO A 127 19.81 -21.95 -32.32
C PRO A 127 20.73 -21.36 -31.23
N ASP A 128 22.04 -21.52 -31.38
CA ASP A 128 23.07 -21.23 -30.35
C ASP A 128 23.77 -19.89 -30.54
N VAL A 129 23.36 -19.10 -31.55
CA VAL A 129 23.76 -17.68 -31.63
C VAL A 129 23.32 -16.99 -30.34
N SER A 130 24.22 -16.22 -29.72
CA SER A 130 23.96 -15.51 -28.47
C SER A 130 23.68 -14.02 -28.69
N ASN A 131 22.71 -13.47 -27.97
CA ASN A 131 22.45 -12.02 -27.92
C ASN A 131 23.49 -11.27 -27.04
N ILE A 132 23.35 -9.94 -26.87
CA ILE A 132 24.32 -9.14 -26.06
C ILE A 132 24.43 -9.54 -24.58
N ARG A 133 23.48 -10.33 -24.05
CA ARG A 133 23.49 -10.92 -22.71
C ARG A 133 24.03 -12.36 -22.68
N GLY A 134 24.51 -12.89 -23.80
CA GLY A 134 24.93 -14.29 -23.93
C GLY A 134 23.75 -15.27 -24.04
N GLU A 135 22.50 -14.80 -23.98
CA GLU A 135 21.33 -15.68 -24.08
C GLU A 135 21.18 -16.18 -25.52
N THR A 136 20.91 -17.49 -25.67
CA THR A 136 20.55 -18.13 -26.94
C THR A 136 19.03 -18.18 -27.13
N ALA A 137 18.56 -18.69 -28.28
CA ALA A 137 17.12 -18.90 -28.51
C ALA A 137 16.48 -19.82 -27.45
N LEU A 138 17.24 -20.79 -26.94
CA LEU A 138 16.83 -21.72 -25.89
C LEU A 138 16.59 -21.00 -24.54
N HIS A 139 17.45 -20.06 -24.16
CA HIS A 139 17.27 -19.22 -22.97
C HIS A 139 15.99 -18.38 -23.07
N MET A 140 15.73 -17.77 -24.24
CA MET A 140 14.56 -16.91 -24.43
C MET A 140 13.25 -17.71 -24.46
N ALA A 141 13.25 -18.92 -25.00
CA ALA A 141 12.11 -19.83 -24.92
C ALA A 141 11.85 -20.33 -23.48
N ALA A 142 12.92 -20.68 -22.73
CA ALA A 142 12.81 -21.04 -21.31
C ALA A 142 12.26 -19.88 -20.45
N ARG A 143 12.77 -18.65 -20.67
CA ARG A 143 12.31 -17.41 -20.01
C ARG A 143 10.84 -17.12 -20.27
N ALA A 144 10.36 -17.37 -21.49
CA ALA A 144 8.96 -17.19 -21.87
C ALA A 144 8.05 -18.39 -21.54
N GLY A 145 8.59 -19.49 -21.00
CA GLY A 145 7.82 -20.70 -20.67
C GLY A 145 7.36 -21.53 -21.88
N GLN A 146 8.00 -21.38 -23.04
CA GLN A 146 7.55 -21.93 -24.33
C GLN A 146 7.99 -23.40 -24.50
N VAL A 147 7.36 -24.32 -23.77
CA VAL A 147 7.77 -25.74 -23.64
C VAL A 147 8.02 -26.42 -25.00
N GLU A 148 7.08 -26.33 -25.94
CA GLU A 148 7.24 -26.99 -27.25
C GLU A 148 8.29 -26.32 -28.17
N VAL A 149 8.57 -25.02 -27.97
CA VAL A 149 9.70 -24.37 -28.63
C VAL A 149 11.02 -24.89 -28.06
N VAL A 150 11.13 -25.05 -26.73
CA VAL A 150 12.32 -25.64 -26.10
C VAL A 150 12.52 -27.09 -26.57
N ARG A 151 11.46 -27.90 -26.61
CA ARG A 151 11.48 -29.27 -27.16
C ARG A 151 11.96 -29.30 -28.61
N CYS A 152 11.53 -28.32 -29.42
CA CYS A 152 11.96 -28.17 -30.81
C CYS A 152 13.44 -27.81 -30.93
N LEU A 153 13.90 -26.79 -30.20
CA LEU A 153 15.31 -26.33 -30.23
C LEU A 153 16.28 -27.44 -29.81
N LEU A 154 15.98 -28.14 -28.71
CA LEU A 154 16.80 -29.25 -28.19
C LEU A 154 16.88 -30.42 -29.19
N ARG A 155 15.75 -30.77 -29.85
CA ARG A 155 15.72 -31.79 -30.91
C ARG A 155 16.49 -31.41 -32.18
N ASN A 156 16.75 -30.11 -32.38
CA ASN A 156 17.55 -29.59 -33.49
C ASN A 156 18.97 -29.17 -33.05
N GLY A 157 19.47 -29.74 -31.94
CA GLY A 157 20.88 -29.64 -31.54
C GLY A 157 21.26 -28.44 -30.69
N ALA A 158 20.31 -27.62 -30.22
CA ALA A 158 20.60 -26.50 -29.34
C ALA A 158 21.29 -26.95 -28.04
N VAL A 159 22.36 -26.25 -27.64
CA VAL A 159 23.20 -26.61 -26.50
C VAL A 159 22.44 -26.40 -25.19
N VAL A 160 22.09 -27.50 -24.52
CA VAL A 160 21.20 -27.50 -23.35
C VAL A 160 21.74 -26.66 -22.18
N ASP A 161 23.04 -26.76 -21.90
CA ASP A 161 23.77 -25.98 -20.89
C ASP A 161 24.60 -24.85 -21.52
N ALA A 162 24.06 -24.21 -22.57
CA ALA A 162 24.59 -22.94 -23.05
C ALA A 162 24.64 -21.93 -21.89
N ARG A 163 25.71 -21.12 -21.82
CA ARG A 163 25.94 -20.14 -20.75
C ARG A 163 25.73 -18.72 -21.26
N ALA A 164 24.78 -18.01 -20.66
CA ALA A 164 24.63 -16.57 -20.76
C ALA A 164 25.61 -15.84 -19.82
N ARG A 165 25.46 -14.51 -19.68
CA ARG A 165 26.14 -13.73 -18.63
C ARG A 165 25.94 -14.36 -17.24
N GLU A 166 26.92 -14.17 -16.37
CA GLU A 166 27.02 -14.83 -15.06
C GLU A 166 27.00 -16.38 -15.12
N ASP A 167 27.35 -17.00 -16.25
CA ASP A 167 27.28 -18.44 -16.50
C ASP A 167 25.87 -19.06 -16.28
N GLN A 168 24.80 -18.24 -16.34
CA GLN A 168 23.43 -18.75 -16.20
C GLN A 168 23.07 -19.62 -17.41
N THR A 169 22.47 -20.80 -17.14
CA THR A 169 21.95 -21.71 -18.17
C THR A 169 20.41 -21.61 -18.28
N PRO A 170 19.77 -22.16 -19.33
CA PRO A 170 18.31 -22.20 -19.43
C PRO A 170 17.62 -22.85 -18.21
N LEU A 171 18.29 -23.82 -17.57
CA LEU A 171 17.81 -24.50 -16.36
C LEU A 171 17.75 -23.55 -15.15
N HIS A 172 18.70 -22.62 -15.02
CA HIS A 172 18.67 -21.57 -13.99
C HIS A 172 17.49 -20.61 -14.18
N ILE A 173 17.20 -20.21 -15.41
CA ILE A 173 16.06 -19.35 -15.75
C ILE A 173 14.73 -20.07 -15.47
N ALA A 174 14.60 -21.32 -15.92
CA ALA A 174 13.42 -22.14 -15.67
C ALA A 174 13.17 -22.35 -14.15
N ALA A 175 14.24 -22.55 -13.38
CA ALA A 175 14.17 -22.69 -11.92
C ALA A 175 13.81 -21.36 -11.21
N ARG A 176 14.32 -20.21 -11.66
CA ARG A 176 13.94 -18.87 -11.14
C ARG A 176 12.45 -18.59 -11.31
N LEU A 177 11.91 -18.98 -12.46
CA LEU A 177 10.52 -18.72 -12.86
C LEU A 177 9.51 -19.80 -12.42
N GLY A 178 9.95 -20.78 -11.61
CA GLY A 178 9.10 -21.86 -11.08
C GLY A 178 8.50 -22.76 -12.17
N LYS A 179 9.14 -22.87 -13.34
CA LYS A 179 8.60 -23.58 -14.50
C LYS A 179 8.94 -25.06 -14.43
N THR A 180 8.33 -25.79 -13.48
CA THR A 180 8.62 -27.20 -13.19
C THR A 180 8.58 -28.11 -14.43
N GLU A 181 7.62 -27.94 -15.34
CA GLU A 181 7.57 -28.70 -16.62
C GLU A 181 8.77 -28.39 -17.54
N MET A 182 9.19 -27.13 -17.61
CA MET A 182 10.38 -26.71 -18.36
C MET A 182 11.67 -27.27 -17.76
N VAL A 183 11.75 -27.29 -16.42
CA VAL A 183 12.85 -27.90 -15.66
C VAL A 183 12.91 -29.40 -15.95
N GLN A 184 11.79 -30.12 -15.89
CA GLN A 184 11.70 -31.54 -16.28
C GLN A 184 12.17 -31.77 -17.72
N LEU A 185 11.72 -30.95 -18.68
CA LEU A 185 12.09 -31.08 -20.09
C LEU A 185 13.59 -30.87 -20.34
N LEU A 186 14.20 -29.87 -19.69
CA LEU A 186 15.63 -29.61 -19.80
C LEU A 186 16.46 -30.78 -19.22
N LEU A 187 16.07 -31.29 -18.04
CA LEU A 187 16.72 -32.44 -17.40
C LEU A 187 16.58 -33.73 -18.22
N GLN A 188 15.43 -33.97 -18.86
CA GLN A 188 15.23 -35.06 -19.81
C GLN A 188 16.14 -34.97 -21.05
N HIS A 189 16.59 -33.77 -21.41
CA HIS A 189 17.58 -33.50 -22.45
C HIS A 189 19.01 -33.32 -21.90
N MET A 190 19.30 -33.92 -20.74
CA MET A 190 20.63 -33.97 -20.11
C MET A 190 21.20 -32.62 -19.65
N ALA A 191 20.36 -31.63 -19.33
CA ALA A 191 20.81 -30.43 -18.61
C ALA A 191 21.44 -30.82 -17.27
N HIS A 192 22.60 -30.27 -16.94
CA HIS A 192 23.33 -30.62 -15.73
C HIS A 192 22.63 -30.03 -14.48
N PRO A 193 22.08 -30.84 -13.56
CA PRO A 193 21.23 -30.36 -12.47
C PRO A 193 21.98 -29.44 -11.48
N ASP A 194 23.29 -29.65 -11.36
CA ASP A 194 24.22 -28.86 -10.56
C ASP A 194 25.11 -27.93 -11.41
N ALA A 195 24.63 -27.52 -12.60
CA ALA A 195 25.27 -26.41 -13.31
C ALA A 195 25.36 -25.20 -12.38
N ALA A 196 26.47 -24.48 -12.38
CA ALA A 196 26.72 -23.37 -11.46
C ALA A 196 26.96 -22.05 -12.21
N THR A 197 26.35 -20.98 -11.71
CA THR A 197 26.63 -19.60 -12.15
C THR A 197 28.05 -19.16 -11.76
N ALA A 198 28.49 -18.01 -12.28
CA ALA A 198 29.74 -17.34 -11.92
C ALA A 198 29.86 -17.06 -10.41
N ASN A 199 28.75 -17.02 -9.66
CA ASN A 199 28.71 -16.87 -8.20
C ASN A 199 28.53 -18.19 -7.43
N GLY A 200 28.50 -19.33 -8.13
CA GLY A 200 28.35 -20.67 -7.55
C GLY A 200 26.91 -21.06 -7.17
N TYR A 201 25.90 -20.32 -7.65
CA TYR A 201 24.51 -20.73 -7.45
C TYR A 201 24.17 -21.84 -8.45
N THR A 202 23.54 -22.91 -7.99
CA THR A 202 22.92 -23.94 -8.86
C THR A 202 21.41 -23.68 -9.00
N PRO A 203 20.70 -24.32 -9.95
CA PRO A 203 19.24 -24.26 -10.04
C PRO A 203 18.53 -24.56 -8.72
N LEU A 204 19.06 -25.48 -7.91
CA LEU A 204 18.52 -25.83 -6.59
C LEU A 204 18.69 -24.71 -5.55
N HIS A 205 19.78 -23.93 -5.62
CA HIS A 205 19.92 -22.70 -4.84
C HIS A 205 18.91 -21.64 -5.28
N ILE A 206 18.62 -21.54 -6.58
CA ILE A 206 17.64 -20.57 -7.11
C ILE A 206 16.21 -20.94 -6.68
N SER A 207 15.79 -22.20 -6.80
CA SER A 207 14.49 -22.63 -6.26
C SER A 207 14.38 -22.44 -4.75
N GLY A 208 15.50 -22.56 -4.02
CA GLY A 208 15.61 -22.21 -2.59
C GLY A 208 15.60 -20.72 -2.26
N ARG A 209 15.86 -19.82 -3.23
CA ARG A 209 15.72 -18.36 -3.10
C ARG A 209 14.28 -17.92 -3.36
N GLU A 210 13.70 -18.43 -4.44
CA GLU A 210 12.37 -18.00 -4.93
C GLU A 210 11.21 -18.81 -4.33
N GLY A 211 11.50 -19.92 -3.63
CA GLY A 211 10.50 -20.72 -2.89
C GLY A 211 9.80 -21.84 -3.69
N HIS A 212 10.27 -22.15 -4.90
CA HIS A 212 9.60 -23.09 -5.82
C HIS A 212 9.81 -24.57 -5.43
N VAL A 213 8.96 -25.09 -4.54
CA VAL A 213 9.05 -26.44 -3.96
C VAL A 213 9.04 -27.55 -5.01
N ASP A 214 8.10 -27.52 -5.96
CA ASP A 214 7.96 -28.60 -6.97
C ASP A 214 9.18 -28.66 -7.90
N THR A 215 9.69 -27.49 -8.28
CA THR A 215 10.95 -27.33 -9.03
C THR A 215 12.14 -27.88 -8.23
N ALA A 216 12.21 -27.59 -6.93
CA ALA A 216 13.25 -28.15 -6.07
C ALA A 216 13.15 -29.69 -5.96
N SER A 217 11.94 -30.27 -5.90
CA SER A 217 11.78 -31.73 -5.85
C SER A 217 12.23 -32.40 -7.14
N VAL A 218 11.85 -31.85 -8.30
CA VAL A 218 12.30 -32.34 -9.61
C VAL A 218 13.82 -32.28 -9.74
N LEU A 219 14.46 -31.19 -9.28
CA LEU A 219 15.92 -31.07 -9.29
C LEU A 219 16.58 -32.12 -8.40
N LEU A 220 16.08 -32.33 -7.18
CA LEU A 220 16.57 -33.35 -6.24
C LEU A 220 16.34 -34.78 -6.76
N GLU A 221 15.24 -35.03 -7.48
CA GLU A 221 14.94 -36.32 -8.11
C GLU A 221 15.80 -36.59 -9.35
N ALA A 222 16.22 -35.54 -10.06
CA ALA A 222 17.23 -35.60 -11.11
C ALA A 222 18.68 -35.60 -10.58
N GLY A 223 18.89 -35.68 -9.26
CA GLY A 223 20.20 -35.84 -8.64
C GLY A 223 20.95 -34.55 -8.29
N ALA A 224 20.29 -33.39 -8.26
CA ALA A 224 20.91 -32.14 -7.80
C ALA A 224 21.41 -32.25 -6.35
N SER A 225 22.65 -31.81 -6.11
CA SER A 225 23.30 -31.87 -4.81
C SER A 225 22.83 -30.76 -3.86
N HIS A 226 22.18 -31.18 -2.78
CA HIS A 226 21.81 -30.32 -1.66
C HIS A 226 23.01 -29.85 -0.81
N SER A 227 24.25 -30.26 -1.12
CA SER A 227 25.46 -29.95 -0.34
C SER A 227 26.47 -29.06 -1.05
N LEU A 228 26.33 -28.81 -2.36
CA LEU A 228 27.15 -27.82 -3.06
C LEU A 228 26.94 -26.43 -2.46
N ALA A 229 27.98 -25.60 -2.52
CA ALA A 229 28.00 -24.27 -1.93
C ALA A 229 28.41 -23.20 -2.94
N THR A 230 27.73 -22.05 -2.87
CA THR A 230 28.09 -20.81 -3.57
C THR A 230 29.50 -20.31 -3.22
N LYS A 231 30.03 -19.32 -3.96
CA LYS A 231 31.30 -18.65 -3.61
C LYS A 231 31.28 -17.98 -2.22
N LYS A 232 30.10 -17.71 -1.65
CA LYS A 232 29.90 -17.22 -0.27
C LYS A 232 29.69 -18.37 0.74
N GLY A 233 29.88 -19.62 0.33
CA GLY A 233 29.76 -20.83 1.15
C GLY A 233 28.34 -21.22 1.55
N PHE A 234 27.31 -20.54 1.05
CA PHE A 234 25.92 -20.93 1.30
C PHE A 234 25.52 -22.09 0.39
N THR A 235 24.99 -23.16 0.97
CA THR A 235 24.30 -24.29 0.31
C THR A 235 22.82 -23.97 0.04
N PRO A 236 22.04 -24.79 -0.69
CA PRO A 236 20.62 -24.52 -0.94
C PRO A 236 19.80 -24.35 0.36
N LEU A 237 20.16 -25.09 1.43
CA LEU A 237 19.50 -24.97 2.73
C LEU A 237 19.79 -23.63 3.40
N HIS A 238 21.02 -23.10 3.30
CA HIS A 238 21.33 -21.74 3.76
C HIS A 238 20.50 -20.69 3.00
N VAL A 239 20.31 -20.87 1.70
CA VAL A 239 19.52 -19.95 0.88
C VAL A 239 18.04 -20.00 1.30
N ALA A 240 17.45 -21.19 1.45
CA ALA A 240 16.08 -21.33 1.96
C ALA A 240 15.93 -20.73 3.38
N SER A 241 16.94 -20.86 4.24
CA SER A 241 17.00 -20.22 5.57
C SER A 241 17.20 -18.71 5.54
N LYS A 242 17.73 -18.13 4.45
CA LYS A 242 17.83 -16.68 4.24
C LYS A 242 16.52 -16.07 3.73
N TYR A 243 15.85 -16.75 2.81
CA TYR A 243 14.64 -16.24 2.14
C TYR A 243 13.32 -16.72 2.79
N GLY A 244 13.39 -17.50 3.87
CA GLY A 244 12.21 -17.94 4.63
C GLY A 244 11.41 -19.06 3.95
N SER A 245 12.00 -19.73 2.96
CA SER A 245 11.37 -20.71 2.06
C SER A 245 11.13 -22.06 2.75
N LEU A 246 10.22 -22.06 3.72
CA LEU A 246 9.97 -23.13 4.69
C LEU A 246 9.81 -24.51 4.05
N ASP A 247 8.98 -24.64 3.02
CA ASP A 247 8.69 -25.93 2.41
C ASP A 247 9.85 -26.44 1.53
N VAL A 248 10.68 -25.56 0.97
CA VAL A 248 11.93 -25.96 0.31
C VAL A 248 12.96 -26.42 1.34
N ALA A 249 13.10 -25.71 2.48
CA ALA A 249 13.96 -26.14 3.58
C ALA A 249 13.52 -27.51 4.14
N LYS A 250 12.21 -27.73 4.29
CA LYS A 250 11.59 -29.00 4.71
C LYS A 250 11.88 -30.14 3.75
N LEU A 251 11.76 -29.90 2.44
CA LEU A 251 12.09 -30.85 1.39
C LEU A 251 13.59 -31.20 1.39
N LEU A 252 14.47 -30.20 1.50
CA LEU A 252 15.93 -30.42 1.60
C LEU A 252 16.29 -31.27 2.83
N LEU A 253 15.72 -30.98 4.00
CA LEU A 253 15.92 -31.75 5.22
C LEU A 253 15.34 -33.18 5.12
N GLN A 254 14.20 -33.37 4.45
CA GLN A 254 13.65 -34.69 4.12
C GLN A 254 14.58 -35.50 3.19
N ARG A 255 15.25 -34.84 2.23
CA ARG A 255 16.29 -35.44 1.38
C ARG A 255 17.67 -35.54 2.06
N ARG A 256 17.74 -35.36 3.39
CA ARG A 256 18.95 -35.48 4.24
C ARG A 256 20.03 -34.41 4.01
N ALA A 257 19.65 -33.20 3.61
CA ALA A 257 20.57 -32.05 3.67
C ALA A 257 21.06 -31.82 5.13
N PRO A 258 22.38 -31.63 5.38
CA PRO A 258 22.87 -31.53 6.75
C PRO A 258 22.42 -30.21 7.41
N PRO A 259 21.71 -30.24 8.55
CA PRO A 259 21.15 -29.04 9.18
C PRO A 259 22.24 -28.08 9.71
N ASP A 260 23.37 -28.61 10.18
CA ASP A 260 24.58 -27.85 10.57
C ASP A 260 25.66 -27.83 9.47
N SER A 261 25.26 -27.80 8.19
CA SER A 261 26.20 -27.51 7.10
C SER A 261 26.93 -26.19 7.39
N ALA A 262 28.25 -26.22 7.63
CA ALA A 262 29.03 -25.01 7.89
C ALA A 262 29.42 -24.32 6.57
N GLY A 263 28.85 -23.15 6.32
CA GLY A 263 29.22 -22.30 5.18
C GLY A 263 30.49 -21.49 5.40
N LYS A 264 30.75 -20.48 4.55
CA LYS A 264 31.89 -19.57 4.76
C LYS A 264 31.73 -18.91 6.13
N ASN A 265 32.84 -18.83 6.85
CA ASN A 265 32.92 -18.31 8.21
C ASN A 265 32.14 -19.11 9.27
N GLY A 266 31.83 -20.39 9.01
CA GLY A 266 31.26 -21.31 10.00
C GLY A 266 29.79 -21.05 10.34
N LEU A 267 29.12 -20.17 9.59
CA LEU A 267 27.68 -19.97 9.69
C LEU A 267 26.96 -21.25 9.28
N THR A 268 25.96 -21.67 10.06
CA THR A 268 25.03 -22.74 9.66
C THR A 268 23.70 -22.15 9.15
N PRO A 269 22.84 -22.94 8.48
CA PRO A 269 21.47 -22.53 8.15
C PRO A 269 20.70 -21.94 9.35
N LEU A 270 20.94 -22.41 10.58
CA LEU A 270 20.30 -21.88 11.78
C LEU A 270 20.81 -20.47 12.17
N HIS A 271 22.11 -20.19 11.98
CA HIS A 271 22.64 -18.82 12.13
C HIS A 271 22.03 -17.87 11.09
N VAL A 272 21.84 -18.35 9.86
CA VAL A 272 21.22 -17.56 8.78
C VAL A 272 19.73 -17.33 9.05
N ALA A 273 19.01 -18.36 9.50
CA ALA A 273 17.60 -18.25 9.88
C ALA A 273 17.39 -17.27 11.04
N ALA A 274 18.26 -17.29 12.06
CA ALA A 274 18.30 -16.26 13.09
C ALA A 274 18.58 -14.89 12.48
N HIS A 275 19.70 -14.71 11.74
CA HIS A 275 20.09 -13.40 11.22
C HIS A 275 18.99 -12.70 10.38
N TYR A 276 18.19 -13.45 9.63
CA TYR A 276 17.10 -12.91 8.79
C TYR A 276 15.70 -13.02 9.42
N ASP A 277 15.59 -13.34 10.71
CA ASP A 277 14.33 -13.50 11.47
C ASP A 277 13.33 -14.52 10.87
N ASN A 278 13.85 -15.57 10.24
CA ASN A 278 13.05 -16.63 9.62
C ASN A 278 12.61 -17.67 10.65
N GLN A 279 11.83 -17.22 11.65
CA GLN A 279 11.43 -17.97 12.85
C GLN A 279 10.96 -19.40 12.57
N LYS A 280 10.08 -19.58 11.56
CA LYS A 280 9.54 -20.90 11.17
C LYS A 280 10.62 -21.85 10.63
N VAL A 281 11.63 -21.32 9.95
CA VAL A 281 12.75 -22.13 9.42
C VAL A 281 13.75 -22.43 10.54
N ALA A 282 13.97 -21.50 11.47
CA ALA A 282 14.78 -21.75 12.67
C ALA A 282 14.18 -22.90 13.52
N LEU A 283 12.87 -22.88 13.77
CA LEU A 283 12.15 -23.98 14.43
C LEU A 283 12.29 -25.29 13.64
N LEU A 284 11.99 -25.29 12.33
CA LEU A 284 12.11 -26.48 11.49
C LEU A 284 13.53 -27.09 11.48
N LEU A 285 14.58 -26.27 11.54
CA LEU A 285 15.95 -26.74 11.62
C LEU A 285 16.23 -27.46 12.94
N LEU A 286 15.77 -26.90 14.07
CA LEU A 286 15.87 -27.50 15.40
C LEU A 286 15.05 -28.80 15.50
N ASP A 287 13.82 -28.81 14.97
CA ASP A 287 12.95 -29.99 14.79
C ASP A 287 13.58 -31.09 13.90
N LYS A 288 14.68 -30.78 13.22
CA LYS A 288 15.46 -31.69 12.35
C LYS A 288 16.91 -31.88 12.82
N GLY A 289 17.20 -31.50 14.07
CA GLY A 289 18.47 -31.79 14.73
C GLY A 289 19.61 -30.81 14.43
N ALA A 290 19.30 -29.58 14.00
CA ALA A 290 20.29 -28.50 14.05
C ALA A 290 20.71 -28.23 15.51
N SER A 291 21.99 -28.05 15.76
CA SER A 291 22.52 -27.71 17.08
C SER A 291 22.40 -26.20 17.35
N PRO A 292 21.72 -25.78 18.43
CA PRO A 292 21.70 -24.37 18.83
C PRO A 292 23.05 -23.90 19.43
N HIS A 293 23.98 -24.83 19.67
CA HIS A 293 25.31 -24.55 20.24
C HIS A 293 26.40 -24.36 19.17
N THR A 294 26.13 -24.61 17.89
CA THR A 294 27.14 -24.43 16.83
C THR A 294 27.62 -22.98 16.81
N MET A 295 28.93 -22.77 16.65
CA MET A 295 29.58 -21.46 16.69
C MET A 295 30.18 -21.08 15.33
N ALA A 296 29.93 -19.86 14.88
CA ALA A 296 30.60 -19.25 13.73
C ALA A 296 32.10 -18.95 14.01
N LYS A 297 32.86 -18.54 12.99
CA LYS A 297 34.32 -18.22 13.08
C LYS A 297 34.68 -17.26 14.22
N ASN A 298 33.81 -16.31 14.56
CA ASN A 298 34.00 -15.32 15.62
C ASN A 298 33.47 -15.79 17.00
N GLY A 299 32.89 -16.99 17.08
CA GLY A 299 32.31 -17.57 18.29
C GLY A 299 30.85 -17.19 18.54
N TYR A 300 30.18 -16.47 17.63
CA TYR A 300 28.74 -16.25 17.76
C TYR A 300 27.98 -17.56 17.56
N THR A 301 26.92 -17.75 18.35
CA THR A 301 25.89 -18.79 18.17
C THR A 301 24.61 -18.16 17.63
N PRO A 302 23.61 -18.94 17.19
CA PRO A 302 22.29 -18.40 16.81
C PRO A 302 21.64 -17.59 17.94
N LEU A 303 21.88 -17.95 19.21
CA LEU A 303 21.35 -17.21 20.38
C LEU A 303 22.02 -15.84 20.54
N HIS A 304 23.31 -15.70 20.25
CA HIS A 304 23.98 -14.38 20.21
C HIS A 304 23.38 -13.47 19.13
N ILE A 305 23.06 -14.02 17.95
CA ILE A 305 22.44 -13.27 16.86
C ILE A 305 21.03 -12.83 17.26
N ALA A 306 20.22 -13.74 17.80
CA ALA A 306 18.88 -13.43 18.29
C ALA A 306 18.92 -12.38 19.42
N ALA A 307 19.90 -12.46 20.32
CA ALA A 307 20.12 -11.50 21.39
C ALA A 307 20.51 -10.10 20.88
N LYS A 308 21.38 -9.96 19.88
CA LYS A 308 21.70 -8.64 19.30
C LYS A 308 20.50 -8.04 18.56
N LYS A 309 19.70 -8.86 17.87
CA LYS A 309 18.63 -8.40 16.96
C LYS A 309 17.21 -8.38 17.57
N ASN A 310 17.08 -8.51 18.89
CA ASN A 310 15.82 -8.55 19.64
C ASN A 310 14.79 -9.62 19.19
N GLN A 311 15.27 -10.78 18.75
CA GLN A 311 14.41 -11.81 18.16
C GLN A 311 13.81 -12.71 19.24
N MET A 312 12.85 -12.18 19.99
CA MET A 312 12.21 -12.84 21.14
C MET A 312 11.72 -14.27 20.84
N ASP A 313 11.06 -14.49 19.71
CA ASP A 313 10.54 -15.82 19.35
C ASP A 313 11.68 -16.81 19.04
N ILE A 314 12.69 -16.38 18.27
CA ILE A 314 13.85 -17.23 17.93
C ILE A 314 14.67 -17.54 19.17
N ALA A 315 14.92 -16.55 20.04
CA ALA A 315 15.58 -16.77 21.31
C ALA A 315 14.77 -17.73 22.21
N THR A 316 13.45 -17.57 22.29
CA THR A 316 12.57 -18.47 23.06
C THR A 316 12.66 -19.91 22.55
N VAL A 317 12.62 -20.13 21.23
CA VAL A 317 12.72 -21.46 20.62
C VAL A 317 14.11 -22.07 20.81
N LEU A 318 15.19 -21.29 20.63
CA LEU A 318 16.56 -21.75 20.91
C LEU A 318 16.72 -22.18 22.39
N LEU A 319 16.15 -21.41 23.33
CA LEU A 319 16.19 -21.72 24.76
C LEU A 319 15.29 -22.91 25.14
N GLN A 320 14.22 -23.19 24.40
CA GLN A 320 13.45 -24.44 24.52
C GLN A 320 14.29 -25.65 24.06
N TYR A 321 15.05 -25.48 22.98
CA TYR A 321 16.04 -26.45 22.50
C TYR A 321 17.37 -26.44 23.30
N SER A 322 17.34 -25.93 24.54
CA SER A 322 18.46 -25.97 25.50
C SER A 322 19.73 -25.19 25.10
N ALA A 323 19.61 -24.16 24.25
CA ALA A 323 20.69 -23.23 23.97
C ALA A 323 21.27 -22.63 25.27
N ASP A 324 22.60 -22.68 25.42
CA ASP A 324 23.28 -22.16 26.61
C ASP A 324 23.23 -20.61 26.65
N THR A 325 22.70 -20.07 27.75
CA THR A 325 22.59 -18.63 28.03
C THR A 325 23.92 -17.97 28.39
N ASN A 326 24.94 -18.76 28.73
CA ASN A 326 26.24 -18.32 29.22
C ASN A 326 27.39 -18.57 28.23
N ILE A 327 27.10 -19.16 27.06
CA ILE A 327 28.10 -19.46 26.04
C ILE A 327 28.82 -18.20 25.57
N LEU A 328 30.13 -18.31 25.39
CA LEU A 328 31.04 -17.18 25.16
C LEU A 328 31.50 -17.09 23.71
N THR A 329 31.46 -15.90 23.10
CA THR A 329 32.15 -15.63 21.83
C THR A 329 33.66 -15.66 22.00
N LYS A 330 34.43 -15.56 20.90
CA LYS A 330 35.89 -15.44 20.98
C LYS A 330 36.38 -14.23 21.79
N GLN A 331 35.54 -13.21 22.06
CA GLN A 331 35.87 -12.06 22.92
C GLN A 331 35.28 -12.15 24.33
N GLY A 332 34.70 -13.30 24.74
CA GLY A 332 34.09 -13.47 26.06
C GLY A 332 32.73 -12.79 26.21
N VAL A 333 32.11 -12.38 25.10
CA VAL A 333 30.76 -11.80 25.09
C VAL A 333 29.75 -12.94 25.26
N THR A 334 28.65 -12.71 25.99
CA THR A 334 27.50 -13.64 26.12
C THR A 334 26.27 -13.09 25.39
N PRO A 335 25.20 -13.88 25.19
CA PRO A 335 23.93 -13.34 24.70
C PRO A 335 23.39 -12.19 25.56
N LEU A 336 23.54 -12.26 26.89
CA LEU A 336 23.06 -11.20 27.80
C LEU A 336 23.83 -9.87 27.63
N HIS A 337 25.12 -9.92 27.31
CA HIS A 337 25.90 -8.72 26.97
C HIS A 337 25.29 -7.99 25.76
N LEU A 338 25.02 -8.71 24.67
CA LEU A 338 24.47 -8.12 23.44
C LEU A 338 23.06 -7.57 23.66
N ALA A 339 22.19 -8.30 24.36
CA ALA A 339 20.86 -7.81 24.71
C ALA A 339 20.91 -6.55 25.60
N SER A 340 21.95 -6.39 26.42
CA SER A 340 22.11 -5.24 27.32
C SER A 340 22.73 -4.02 26.66
N GLN A 341 23.68 -4.22 25.74
CA GLN A 341 24.25 -3.16 24.90
C GLN A 341 23.16 -2.52 24.01
N GLU A 342 22.37 -3.36 23.33
CA GLU A 342 21.35 -2.90 22.36
C GLU A 342 20.07 -2.38 23.04
N GLY A 343 19.84 -2.69 24.32
CA GLY A 343 18.70 -2.19 25.10
C GLY A 343 17.46 -3.09 25.15
N HIS A 344 17.60 -4.37 24.81
CA HIS A 344 16.47 -5.31 24.64
C HIS A 344 15.98 -5.89 25.97
N ALA A 345 15.31 -5.04 26.76
CA ALA A 345 14.84 -5.33 28.12
C ALA A 345 14.07 -6.65 28.29
N ASP A 346 13.10 -6.94 27.42
CA ASP A 346 12.33 -8.20 27.47
C ASP A 346 13.20 -9.43 27.21
N LEU A 347 14.20 -9.29 26.33
CA LEU A 347 15.12 -10.37 25.96
C LEU A 347 16.21 -10.60 27.02
N ALA A 348 16.71 -9.53 27.63
CA ALA A 348 17.56 -9.62 28.82
C ALA A 348 16.81 -10.31 29.97
N THR A 349 15.54 -9.96 30.19
CA THR A 349 14.66 -10.63 31.18
C THR A 349 14.48 -12.11 30.87
N LEU A 350 14.21 -12.46 29.60
CA LEU A 350 14.09 -13.86 29.16
C LEU A 350 15.39 -14.64 29.41
N LEU A 351 16.55 -14.09 29.03
CA LEU A 351 17.85 -14.72 29.23
C LEU A 351 18.15 -14.95 30.73
N ILE A 352 17.91 -13.95 31.59
CA ILE A 352 18.07 -14.07 33.04
C ILE A 352 17.11 -15.14 33.61
N SER A 353 15.85 -15.17 33.17
CA SER A 353 14.88 -16.22 33.55
C SER A 353 15.27 -17.65 33.10
N LYS A 354 16.26 -17.76 32.19
CA LYS A 354 16.87 -18.99 31.69
C LYS A 354 18.32 -19.16 32.15
N GLY A 355 18.68 -18.55 33.29
CA GLY A 355 19.96 -18.79 33.96
C GLY A 355 21.16 -18.06 33.37
N ALA A 356 20.96 -16.98 32.61
CA ALA A 356 22.06 -16.11 32.20
C ALA A 356 22.71 -15.45 33.43
N GLN A 357 24.01 -15.64 33.59
CA GLN A 357 24.82 -15.07 34.65
C GLN A 357 25.06 -13.57 34.37
N ILE A 358 24.66 -12.73 35.32
CA ILE A 358 24.56 -11.28 35.15
C ILE A 358 25.92 -10.57 35.24
N ASN A 359 26.83 -11.09 36.07
CA ASN A 359 28.12 -10.48 36.37
C ASN A 359 29.30 -11.11 35.61
N VAL A 360 29.04 -11.84 34.51
CA VAL A 360 30.11 -12.39 33.65
C VAL A 360 30.92 -11.25 33.03
N PRO A 361 32.25 -11.24 33.18
CA PRO A 361 33.12 -10.29 32.48
C PRO A 361 33.53 -10.83 31.09
N ASN A 362 33.52 -9.97 30.08
CA ASN A 362 34.14 -10.23 28.79
C ASN A 362 35.69 -10.16 28.86
N LYS A 363 36.39 -10.25 27.72
CA LYS A 363 37.86 -10.13 27.69
C LYS A 363 38.44 -8.80 28.20
N SER A 364 37.76 -7.66 28.08
CA SER A 364 38.21 -6.39 28.67
C SER A 364 37.78 -6.21 30.14
N GLY A 365 36.92 -7.09 30.65
CA GLY A 365 36.36 -7.03 32.00
C GLY A 365 35.03 -6.29 32.09
N LEU A 366 34.45 -5.89 30.95
CA LEU A 366 33.10 -5.32 30.88
C LEU A 366 32.08 -6.42 31.21
N THR A 367 31.05 -6.06 31.99
CA THR A 367 29.87 -6.90 32.21
C THR A 367 28.67 -6.37 31.41
N ALA A 368 27.57 -7.11 31.38
CA ALA A 368 26.32 -6.66 30.76
C ALA A 368 25.86 -5.26 31.24
N LEU A 369 26.09 -4.91 32.51
CA LEU A 369 25.79 -3.59 33.07
C LEU A 369 26.73 -2.48 32.57
N HIS A 370 28.00 -2.79 32.27
CA HIS A 370 28.91 -1.83 31.66
C HIS A 370 28.46 -1.46 30.24
N LEU A 371 28.04 -2.45 29.44
CA LEU A 371 27.57 -2.21 28.07
C LEU A 371 26.24 -1.45 28.07
N ALA A 372 25.31 -1.79 28.97
CA ALA A 372 24.10 -0.97 29.16
C ALA A 372 24.44 0.47 29.55
N ALA A 373 25.50 0.68 30.33
CA ALA A 373 25.95 2.00 30.80
C ALA A 373 26.70 2.84 29.76
N GLN A 374 27.40 2.20 28.82
CA GLN A 374 27.98 2.80 27.61
C GLN A 374 26.90 3.31 26.65
N GLU A 375 25.72 2.71 26.69
CA GLU A 375 24.65 2.87 25.70
C GLU A 375 23.38 3.59 26.23
N ASP A 376 23.43 4.19 27.42
CA ASP A 376 22.31 4.81 28.17
C ASP A 376 21.05 3.92 28.32
N LYS A 377 21.19 2.59 28.29
CA LYS A 377 20.08 1.61 28.29
C LYS A 377 19.54 1.37 29.71
N VAL A 378 19.04 2.43 30.36
CA VAL A 378 18.58 2.45 31.76
C VAL A 378 17.57 1.35 32.07
N THR A 379 16.64 1.06 31.15
CA THR A 379 15.63 0.00 31.34
C THR A 379 16.24 -1.40 31.50
N VAL A 380 17.36 -1.70 30.84
CA VAL A 380 18.07 -2.97 31.04
C VAL A 380 18.95 -2.91 32.28
N ALA A 381 19.58 -1.76 32.57
CA ALA A 381 20.35 -1.56 33.79
C ALA A 381 19.48 -1.74 35.06
N GLU A 382 18.22 -1.28 35.05
CA GLU A 382 17.21 -1.57 36.06
C GLU A 382 16.98 -3.08 36.26
N ILE A 383 16.83 -3.84 35.17
CA ILE A 383 16.58 -5.29 35.21
C ILE A 383 17.82 -6.02 35.74
N LEU A 384 19.01 -5.65 35.27
CA LEU A 384 20.29 -6.19 35.73
C LEU A 384 20.47 -5.94 37.24
N ALA A 385 20.27 -4.69 37.70
CA ALA A 385 20.39 -4.33 39.11
C ALA A 385 19.38 -5.10 40.00
N LYS A 386 18.10 -5.16 39.59
CA LYS A 386 17.04 -5.89 40.32
C LYS A 386 17.30 -7.40 40.45
N ASN A 387 18.14 -7.97 39.58
CA ASN A 387 18.55 -9.38 39.63
C ASN A 387 19.98 -9.59 40.17
N GLY A 388 20.61 -8.57 40.77
CA GLY A 388 21.91 -8.71 41.46
C GLY A 388 23.15 -8.36 40.63
N ALA A 389 23.05 -7.45 39.66
CA ALA A 389 24.24 -6.87 39.02
C ALA A 389 25.06 -6.05 40.03
N ASN A 390 26.37 -6.27 40.06
CA ASN A 390 27.29 -5.49 40.88
C ASN A 390 27.53 -4.11 40.23
N LEU A 391 26.94 -3.07 40.82
CA LEU A 391 27.00 -1.68 40.32
C LEU A 391 28.41 -1.07 40.35
N ASP A 392 29.30 -1.61 41.19
CA ASP A 392 30.70 -1.20 41.32
C ASP A 392 31.69 -2.27 40.83
N GLN A 393 31.22 -3.21 40.00
CA GLN A 393 32.11 -4.16 39.34
C GLN A 393 33.16 -3.41 38.51
N GLN A 394 34.43 -3.78 38.67
CA GLN A 394 35.52 -3.15 37.92
C GLN A 394 35.96 -3.96 36.70
N THR A 395 36.23 -3.26 35.59
CA THR A 395 36.93 -3.80 34.41
C THR A 395 38.42 -4.06 34.69
N LYS A 396 39.15 -4.61 33.70
CA LYS A 396 40.62 -4.80 33.81
C LYS A 396 41.39 -3.51 34.06
N LEU A 397 40.84 -2.34 33.70
CA LEU A 397 41.44 -1.01 33.95
C LEU A 397 40.92 -0.33 35.23
N GLY A 398 39.97 -0.94 35.95
CA GLY A 398 39.37 -0.38 37.17
C GLY A 398 38.15 0.52 36.95
N TYR A 399 37.60 0.55 35.73
CA TYR A 399 36.39 1.33 35.44
C TYR A 399 35.18 0.61 36.01
N THR A 400 34.26 1.34 36.65
CA THR A 400 32.92 0.86 37.02
C THR A 400 31.90 1.33 35.99
N PRO A 401 30.67 0.74 35.94
CA PRO A 401 29.59 1.23 35.08
C PRO A 401 29.31 2.73 35.22
N LEU A 402 29.50 3.30 36.41
CA LEU A 402 29.35 4.74 36.65
C LEU A 402 30.43 5.57 35.96
N ILE A 403 31.70 5.12 35.98
CA ILE A 403 32.79 5.79 35.26
C ILE A 403 32.57 5.70 33.75
N VAL A 404 32.08 4.56 33.24
CA VAL A 404 31.70 4.39 31.83
C VAL A 404 30.57 5.34 31.44
N ALA A 405 29.49 5.41 32.23
CA ALA A 405 28.39 6.34 31.98
C ALA A 405 28.84 7.82 31.96
N CYS A 406 29.79 8.19 32.83
CA CYS A 406 30.41 9.52 32.83
C CYS A 406 31.35 9.76 31.62
N HIS A 407 31.94 8.71 31.03
CA HIS A 407 32.76 8.83 29.82
C HIS A 407 31.94 9.09 28.56
N TYR A 408 30.79 8.42 28.41
CA TYR A 408 29.92 8.61 27.24
C TYR A 408 28.90 9.75 27.39
N GLY A 409 28.85 10.43 28.54
CA GLY A 409 27.90 11.52 28.79
C GLY A 409 26.46 11.06 29.08
N ASN A 410 26.28 9.79 29.48
CA ASN A 410 24.99 9.14 29.64
C ASN A 410 24.29 9.57 30.94
N ALA A 411 23.73 10.78 30.93
CA ALA A 411 23.18 11.42 32.11
C ALA A 411 22.02 10.64 32.78
N LYS A 412 21.21 9.89 32.01
CA LYS A 412 20.12 9.09 32.61
C LYS A 412 20.69 7.89 33.35
N MET A 413 21.66 7.19 32.75
CA MET A 413 22.42 6.12 33.39
C MET A 413 23.16 6.60 34.65
N VAL A 414 23.83 7.76 34.62
CA VAL A 414 24.49 8.32 35.81
C VAL A 414 23.49 8.52 36.95
N ASN A 415 22.34 9.15 36.67
CA ASN A 415 21.30 9.34 37.68
C ASN A 415 20.78 8.00 38.22
N PHE A 416 20.50 7.02 37.34
CA PHE A 416 20.07 5.68 37.75
C PHE A 416 21.09 4.97 38.66
N LEU A 417 22.36 4.93 38.27
CA LEU A 417 23.41 4.24 39.03
C LEU A 417 23.63 4.89 40.41
N LEU A 418 23.63 6.21 40.49
CA LEU A 418 23.76 6.95 41.75
C LEU A 418 22.54 6.74 42.67
N GLN A 419 21.32 6.76 42.12
CA GLN A 419 20.09 6.47 42.87
C GLN A 419 20.05 5.03 43.44
N ASN A 420 20.73 4.09 42.77
CA ASN A 420 20.85 2.70 43.23
C ASN A 420 22.12 2.44 44.07
N GLY A 421 22.88 3.49 44.41
CA GLY A 421 23.98 3.42 45.38
C GLY A 421 25.37 3.12 44.83
N ALA A 422 25.61 3.27 43.52
CA ALA A 422 26.94 3.10 42.93
C ALA A 422 27.96 4.12 43.50
N SER A 423 29.22 3.69 43.65
CA SER A 423 30.27 4.46 44.33
C SER A 423 30.74 5.68 43.52
N VAL A 424 30.13 6.83 43.84
CA VAL A 424 30.43 8.16 43.27
C VAL A 424 31.91 8.57 43.34
N ASN A 425 32.69 7.98 44.25
CA ASN A 425 34.12 8.22 44.44
C ASN A 425 35.01 6.99 44.12
N ALA A 426 34.49 5.99 43.38
CA ALA A 426 35.28 4.88 42.84
C ALA A 426 36.50 5.37 42.06
N LYS A 427 37.57 4.57 42.03
CA LYS A 427 38.82 4.89 41.33
C LYS A 427 39.23 3.81 40.33
N THR A 428 39.64 4.23 39.13
CA THR A 428 40.37 3.39 38.17
C THR A 428 41.76 3.04 38.70
N LYS A 429 42.49 2.15 38.00
CA LYS A 429 43.90 1.84 38.33
C LYS A 429 44.85 3.05 38.21
N SER A 430 44.51 4.04 37.39
CA SER A 430 45.20 5.34 37.28
C SER A 430 44.70 6.41 38.28
N GLY A 431 43.69 6.08 39.09
CA GLY A 431 43.13 6.95 40.12
C GLY A 431 42.08 7.96 39.65
N TYR A 432 41.61 7.87 38.39
CA TYR A 432 40.48 8.68 37.91
C TYR A 432 39.17 8.30 38.62
N THR A 433 38.34 9.28 38.92
CA THR A 433 36.98 9.09 39.49
C THR A 433 35.91 9.42 38.44
N PRO A 434 34.62 9.08 38.66
CA PRO A 434 33.53 9.52 37.78
C PRO A 434 33.55 11.03 37.49
N LEU A 435 33.93 11.84 38.49
CA LEU A 435 34.02 13.31 38.37
C LEU A 435 35.16 13.76 37.45
N HIS A 436 36.33 13.12 37.50
CA HIS A 436 37.41 13.37 36.52
C HIS A 436 36.92 13.10 35.10
N GLN A 437 36.21 12.00 34.93
CA GLN A 437 35.76 11.55 33.62
C GLN A 437 34.67 12.45 33.03
N ALA A 438 33.71 12.90 33.87
CA ALA A 438 32.69 13.87 33.49
C ALA A 438 33.28 15.26 33.18
N ALA A 439 34.32 15.68 33.93
CA ALA A 439 35.04 16.92 33.69
C ALA A 439 35.85 16.91 32.38
N GLN A 440 36.53 15.80 32.07
CA GLN A 440 37.25 15.61 30.80
C GLN A 440 36.33 15.78 29.59
N GLN A 441 35.09 15.30 29.69
CA GLN A 441 34.08 15.35 28.62
C GLN A 441 33.21 16.63 28.67
N GLY A 442 33.55 17.62 29.51
CA GLY A 442 32.81 18.90 29.59
C GLY A 442 31.35 18.79 30.08
N ASN A 443 30.93 17.65 30.61
CA ASN A 443 29.53 17.33 30.89
C ASN A 443 29.02 18.01 32.19
N THR A 444 28.83 19.33 32.16
CA THR A 444 28.43 20.18 33.29
C THR A 444 27.22 19.67 34.08
N HIS A 445 26.20 19.11 33.42
CA HIS A 445 25.05 18.50 34.09
C HIS A 445 25.46 17.29 34.94
N ILE A 446 26.28 16.39 34.40
CA ILE A 446 26.79 15.20 35.11
C ILE A 446 27.74 15.61 36.26
N ILE A 447 28.58 16.63 36.05
CA ILE A 447 29.42 17.21 37.11
C ILE A 447 28.55 17.68 38.29
N ASN A 448 27.49 18.45 38.02
CA ASN A 448 26.57 18.92 39.05
C ASN A 448 25.86 17.78 39.79
N VAL A 449 25.38 16.75 39.07
CA VAL A 449 24.76 15.56 39.67
C VAL A 449 25.76 14.79 40.54
N LEU A 450 26.97 14.54 40.06
CA LEU A 450 28.02 13.87 40.84
C LEU A 450 28.37 14.63 42.13
N LEU A 451 28.49 15.96 42.07
CA LEU A 451 28.74 16.80 43.24
C LEU A 451 27.58 16.75 44.25
N GLN A 452 26.32 16.75 43.80
CA GLN A 452 25.15 16.58 44.67
C GLN A 452 25.15 15.23 45.41
N TYR A 453 25.64 14.16 44.76
CA TYR A 453 25.80 12.83 45.38
C TYR A 453 27.13 12.66 46.14
N GLY A 454 27.90 13.73 46.37
CA GLY A 454 29.09 13.69 47.23
C GLY A 454 30.40 13.30 46.53
N ALA A 455 30.51 13.48 45.20
CA ALA A 455 31.80 13.42 44.53
C ALA A 455 32.77 14.46 45.11
N LYS A 456 34.03 14.06 45.32
CA LYS A 456 35.06 14.95 45.90
C LYS A 456 35.70 15.81 44.80
N PRO A 457 35.47 17.14 44.74
CA PRO A 457 36.06 18.00 43.70
C PRO A 457 37.59 18.07 43.79
N ASN A 458 38.14 17.96 45.00
CA ASN A 458 39.58 18.03 45.26
C ASN A 458 40.25 16.63 45.21
N ALA A 459 39.64 15.67 44.52
CA ALA A 459 40.25 14.35 44.33
C ALA A 459 41.39 14.45 43.32
N ILE A 460 42.59 14.01 43.69
CA ILE A 460 43.74 13.89 42.79
C ILE A 460 43.87 12.47 42.21
N THR A 461 44.36 12.40 40.98
CA THR A 461 44.84 11.17 40.32
C THR A 461 46.15 10.69 40.96
N VAL A 462 46.59 9.48 40.61
CA VAL A 462 47.83 8.91 41.17
C VAL A 462 48.75 8.47 40.02
N GLN A 463 49.56 9.42 39.54
CA GLN A 463 50.73 9.13 38.70
C GLN A 463 51.93 9.93 39.19
N THR A 464 52.99 9.22 39.56
CA THR A 464 54.34 9.77 39.66
C THR A 464 54.86 10.11 38.27
N VAL A 465 55.43 11.29 38.09
CA VAL A 465 55.89 11.78 36.78
C VAL A 465 57.25 11.17 36.41
N THR A 466 57.18 9.96 35.86
CA THR A 466 58.29 9.23 35.19
C THR A 466 57.67 8.50 33.99
N GLU A 467 57.92 8.84 32.73
CA GLU A 467 58.94 9.73 32.15
C GLU A 467 58.36 10.69 31.09
N LYS A 468 59.23 11.47 30.42
CA LYS A 468 58.87 12.41 29.34
C LYS A 468 58.49 11.70 28.03
N HIS A 469 57.30 11.11 27.97
CA HIS A 469 56.55 11.03 26.71
C HIS A 469 55.53 12.17 26.65
N LYS A 470 55.08 12.51 25.43
CA LYS A 470 54.12 13.61 25.23
C LYS A 470 52.82 13.34 25.98
N LEU A 471 52.13 14.40 26.41
CA LEU A 471 50.75 14.36 26.90
C LEU A 471 49.77 14.13 25.75
N ASN A 472 49.95 13.03 25.02
CA ASN A 472 48.87 12.43 24.25
C ASN A 472 47.90 11.81 25.26
N VAL A 473 46.60 12.02 25.05
CA VAL A 473 45.55 11.29 25.76
C VAL A 473 45.76 9.79 25.45
N PRO A 474 45.73 8.87 26.44
CA PRO A 474 45.86 7.45 26.13
C PRO A 474 44.67 6.98 25.30
N GLU A 475 44.94 6.61 24.05
CA GLU A 475 43.96 6.10 23.06
C GLU A 475 43.36 4.73 23.45
N THR A 476 43.83 4.16 24.58
CA THR A 476 43.48 2.86 25.17
C THR A 476 42.08 2.77 25.81
N MET A 477 41.20 3.74 25.56
CA MET A 477 39.78 3.67 25.97
C MET A 477 38.91 3.19 24.81
N THR A 478 39.19 3.66 23.59
CA THR A 478 38.61 3.14 22.35
C THR A 478 38.89 1.63 22.22
N GLU A 479 40.17 1.21 22.23
CA GLU A 479 40.60 -0.21 22.12
C GLU A 479 40.03 -1.17 23.18
N VAL A 480 39.47 -0.66 24.29
CA VAL A 480 39.04 -1.47 25.45
C VAL A 480 37.53 -1.43 25.66
N LEU A 481 36.83 -0.44 25.08
CA LEU A 481 35.39 -0.23 25.18
C LEU A 481 34.65 -0.45 23.84
N ASP A 482 35.33 -0.38 22.70
CA ASP A 482 34.79 -0.91 21.46
C ASP A 482 34.85 -2.44 21.46
N VAL A 483 33.72 -3.04 21.85
CA VAL A 483 33.41 -4.44 21.56
C VAL A 483 32.95 -4.63 20.10
N SER A 484 32.97 -3.55 19.32
CA SER A 484 32.49 -3.41 17.95
C SER A 484 33.51 -3.97 16.96
N ASP A 485 34.69 -3.34 16.88
CA ASP A 485 35.63 -3.49 15.77
C ASP A 485 37.09 -3.47 16.27
N GLU A 486 37.75 -4.61 16.11
CA GLU A 486 39.20 -4.80 16.24
C GLU A 486 39.61 -5.63 15.01
N GLU A 487 40.51 -5.09 14.19
CA GLU A 487 40.60 -5.48 12.78
C GLU A 487 41.09 -6.92 12.55
N GLY A 488 40.39 -7.61 11.65
CA GLY A 488 40.68 -9.01 11.30
C GLY A 488 40.18 -9.42 9.91
N ASP A 489 40.06 -8.47 8.99
CA ASP A 489 39.95 -8.55 7.50
C ASP A 489 39.06 -9.66 6.87
N ASP A 490 38.12 -10.23 7.63
CA ASP A 490 37.22 -11.33 7.20
C ASP A 490 35.91 -11.34 8.04
N THR A 491 35.53 -10.17 8.60
CA THR A 491 34.51 -9.95 9.63
C THR A 491 33.06 -9.96 9.12
N MET A 492 32.54 -11.17 8.83
CA MET A 492 31.10 -11.53 8.73
C MET A 492 30.28 -10.92 7.58
N THR A 493 30.48 -9.66 7.20
CA THR A 493 30.00 -9.03 5.96
C THR A 493 31.03 -7.99 5.52
N GLY A 494 31.22 -7.80 4.21
CA GLY A 494 31.84 -6.57 3.72
C GLY A 494 30.85 -5.44 3.98
N ASP A 495 31.05 -4.71 5.07
CA ASP A 495 30.14 -3.69 5.60
C ASP A 495 30.93 -2.53 6.26
N GLY A 496 32.07 -2.20 5.64
CA GLY A 496 32.52 -0.80 5.66
C GLY A 496 31.51 0.00 4.86
N GLY A 497 31.11 1.18 5.34
CA GLY A 497 29.92 1.94 4.94
C GLY A 497 29.86 2.52 3.52
N GLU A 498 30.42 1.86 2.51
CA GLU A 498 29.90 2.00 1.16
C GLU A 498 28.49 1.39 1.13
N TYR A 499 27.50 2.23 0.83
CA TYR A 499 26.18 1.78 0.43
C TYR A 499 26.31 0.67 -0.63
N LEU A 500 25.34 -0.26 -0.67
CA LEU A 500 24.89 -0.76 -1.97
C LEU A 500 24.47 0.47 -2.77
N ARG A 501 25.34 0.96 -3.67
CA ARG A 501 24.96 2.03 -4.58
C ARG A 501 23.80 1.50 -5.44
N ALA A 502 23.17 2.39 -6.19
CA ALA A 502 22.22 1.97 -7.22
C ALA A 502 22.88 1.14 -8.35
N GLU A 503 24.17 0.77 -8.22
CA GLU A 503 24.98 -0.05 -9.12
C GLU A 503 25.15 -1.50 -8.62
N ASP A 504 25.46 -1.74 -7.34
CA ASP A 504 25.71 -3.10 -6.82
C ASP A 504 24.46 -4.00 -6.80
N LEU A 505 23.28 -3.37 -6.74
CA LEU A 505 22.00 -4.06 -6.95
C LEU A 505 21.76 -4.52 -8.41
N ARG A 506 22.67 -4.21 -9.35
CA ARG A 506 22.61 -4.66 -10.75
C ARG A 506 23.34 -5.98 -11.00
N GLU A 507 24.24 -6.41 -10.11
CA GLU A 507 25.10 -7.61 -10.32
C GLU A 507 24.62 -8.90 -9.62
N LEU A 508 23.37 -8.93 -9.13
CA LEU A 508 22.74 -10.13 -8.54
C LEU A 508 21.32 -10.43 -9.07
N GLY A 509 21.01 -9.89 -10.26
CA GLY A 509 19.89 -10.28 -11.10
C GLY A 509 18.51 -10.30 -10.43
N ASP A 510 17.85 -9.14 -10.38
CA ASP A 510 16.41 -9.17 -10.67
C ASP A 510 16.25 -9.26 -12.19
N ASP A 511 15.75 -10.41 -12.63
CA ASP A 511 15.62 -10.79 -14.03
C ASP A 511 14.13 -10.81 -14.44
N SER A 512 13.29 -10.13 -13.64
CA SER A 512 11.82 -10.16 -13.64
C SER A 512 11.17 -8.84 -14.08
N LEU A 513 11.96 -7.76 -14.22
CA LEU A 513 11.51 -6.46 -14.75
C LEU A 513 12.27 -6.09 -16.05
N PRO A 514 11.72 -6.42 -17.24
CA PRO A 514 12.29 -6.00 -18.51
C PRO A 514 12.00 -4.50 -18.78
N GLY A 515 12.65 -3.60 -18.03
CA GLY A 515 12.27 -2.18 -17.90
C GLY A 515 12.93 -1.17 -18.84
N GLN A 516 14.04 -1.49 -19.50
CA GLN A 516 14.78 -0.49 -20.33
C GLN A 516 15.38 -1.00 -21.66
N TYR A 517 15.11 -2.25 -22.03
CA TYR A 517 15.36 -2.78 -23.38
C TYR A 517 14.10 -3.35 -24.05
N LEU A 518 12.91 -3.08 -23.49
CA LEU A 518 11.63 -3.39 -24.14
C LEU A 518 11.10 -2.27 -25.05
N ASP A 519 11.66 -1.06 -25.08
CA ASP A 519 11.16 -0.02 -25.99
C ASP A 519 11.36 -0.40 -27.47
N GLY A 520 12.45 -1.10 -27.80
CA GLY A 520 12.61 -1.75 -29.11
C GLY A 520 11.56 -2.82 -29.44
N MET A 521 10.72 -3.23 -28.48
CA MET A 521 9.67 -4.25 -28.62
C MET A 521 8.24 -3.71 -28.39
N ASN A 522 8.06 -2.65 -27.59
CA ASN A 522 6.77 -2.03 -27.26
C ASN A 522 6.17 -1.24 -28.44
N TYR A 523 7.01 -0.83 -29.40
CA TYR A 523 6.61 -0.21 -30.67
C TYR A 523 5.62 -1.02 -31.53
N LEU A 524 5.24 -2.26 -31.16
CA LEU A 524 4.29 -3.10 -31.90
C LEU A 524 2.84 -3.09 -31.38
N ARG A 525 2.43 -2.05 -30.62
CA ARG A 525 1.05 -1.88 -30.13
C ARG A 525 0.49 -0.45 -30.18
N PHE A 526 0.80 0.36 -31.20
CA PHE A 526 -0.16 1.38 -31.66
C PHE A 526 0.07 1.82 -33.11
N SER A 527 -1.03 2.17 -33.78
CA SER A 527 -1.13 2.73 -35.14
C SER A 527 -0.67 1.81 -36.27
N LEU A 528 -1.40 1.70 -37.38
CA LEU A 528 -2.41 2.63 -37.88
C LEU A 528 -3.81 2.01 -37.88
N GLU A 529 -4.80 2.72 -37.33
CA GLU A 529 -6.17 2.59 -37.79
C GLU A 529 -6.90 3.92 -37.52
N GLY A 530 -7.11 4.67 -38.59
CA GLY A 530 -7.97 5.85 -38.65
C GLY A 530 -8.51 5.94 -40.07
N GLY A 531 -9.71 6.44 -40.31
CA GLY A 531 -10.67 7.06 -39.39
C GLY A 531 -11.46 8.12 -40.15
N ARG A 532 -12.74 8.31 -39.82
CA ARG A 532 -13.62 9.37 -40.33
C ARG A 532 -14.49 9.83 -39.13
N ALA A 533 -14.48 11.11 -38.75
CA ALA A 533 -15.05 12.28 -39.44
C ALA A 533 -16.60 12.21 -39.39
N ASP A 534 -17.35 13.27 -39.02
CA ASP A 534 -17.06 14.72 -39.02
C ASP A 534 -17.32 15.42 -37.66
N SER A 535 -16.80 16.61 -37.32
CA SER A 535 -17.23 18.00 -37.63
C SER A 535 -18.66 18.35 -37.13
N SER A 536 -19.02 19.59 -36.75
CA SER A 536 -18.32 20.90 -36.57
C SER A 536 -19.13 21.69 -35.50
N ASP A 537 -18.53 22.41 -34.53
CA ASP A 537 -17.86 23.72 -34.57
C ASP A 537 -18.80 24.94 -34.75
N ARG A 538 -19.02 25.69 -33.65
CA ARG A 538 -19.27 27.17 -33.56
C ARG A 538 -20.62 27.69 -34.14
N SER A 539 -21.05 28.96 -33.97
CA SER A 539 -20.34 30.25 -33.79
C SER A 539 -21.31 31.34 -33.22
N PHE A 540 -20.99 32.61 -32.87
CA PHE A 540 -19.72 33.34 -32.62
C PHE A 540 -20.02 34.70 -31.92
N THR A 541 -19.35 35.01 -30.79
CA THR A 541 -18.83 36.38 -30.45
C THR A 541 -19.87 37.56 -30.42
N PRO A 542 -19.52 38.86 -30.42
CA PRO A 542 -18.26 39.55 -30.04
C PRO A 542 -18.41 40.65 -28.96
N THR A 543 -17.26 41.17 -28.49
CA THR A 543 -16.89 42.56 -28.06
C THR A 543 -17.95 43.62 -27.66
N HIS A 544 -17.69 44.64 -26.82
CA HIS A 544 -16.42 45.34 -26.49
C HIS A 544 -16.51 46.07 -25.12
N HIS A 545 -15.37 46.57 -24.63
CA HIS A 545 -15.16 47.75 -23.76
C HIS A 545 -16.22 48.90 -23.90
N SER A 546 -16.49 49.80 -22.93
CA SER A 546 -15.95 50.04 -21.57
C SER A 546 -16.76 51.13 -20.79
N PHE A 547 -16.38 51.37 -19.53
CA PHE A 547 -16.49 52.64 -18.76
C PHE A 547 -17.80 53.06 -18.03
N TYR A 548 -17.57 53.93 -17.03
CA TYR A 548 -18.46 54.72 -16.16
C TYR A 548 -19.23 54.07 -15.00
N SER A 549 -18.86 54.53 -13.80
CA SER A 549 -19.68 54.74 -12.59
C SER A 549 -20.12 56.23 -12.56
N PRO A 550 -20.89 56.77 -11.59
CA PRO A 550 -21.55 56.16 -10.42
C PRO A 550 -23.02 56.65 -10.19
N ARG A 551 -23.64 56.23 -9.06
CA ARG A 551 -24.75 56.88 -8.27
C ARG A 551 -26.10 57.16 -9.00
N HIS A 552 -27.30 56.84 -8.49
CA HIS A 552 -27.95 57.03 -7.17
C HIS A 552 -28.53 58.45 -6.98
N GLU A 553 -29.88 58.59 -7.06
CA GLU A 553 -30.73 59.38 -6.12
C GLU A 553 -32.25 59.37 -6.45
N GLY A 554 -33.07 59.77 -5.46
CA GLY A 554 -34.51 60.11 -5.56
C GLY A 554 -35.48 59.14 -4.87
N MET A 555 -36.42 59.55 -3.99
CA MET A 555 -36.72 60.87 -3.37
C MET A 555 -37.33 60.72 -1.94
N MET A 556 -37.44 61.88 -1.26
CA MET A 556 -38.06 62.24 0.05
C MET A 556 -39.55 61.84 0.22
N GLU A 557 -40.25 61.82 1.37
CA GLU A 557 -40.02 61.95 2.85
C GLU A 557 -41.35 61.55 3.59
N GLU A 558 -41.67 61.67 4.91
CA GLU A 558 -41.10 62.28 6.14
C GLU A 558 -41.67 61.56 7.42
N MET A 559 -41.63 62.18 8.62
CA MET A 559 -42.47 62.01 9.85
C MET A 559 -42.95 60.60 10.27
N LEU A 560 -42.71 60.04 11.48
CA LEU A 560 -42.03 60.39 12.76
C LEU A 560 -41.56 59.03 13.39
N THR A 561 -40.65 58.90 14.37
CA THR A 561 -40.07 59.84 15.37
C THR A 561 -38.64 59.41 15.77
N SER A 562 -37.80 60.35 16.21
CA SER A 562 -36.65 60.21 17.15
C SER A 562 -35.57 59.12 16.94
N GLN A 563 -34.42 59.52 16.37
CA GLN A 563 -33.07 59.59 17.00
C GLN A 563 -32.54 58.37 17.84
N GLN A 564 -31.26 57.95 17.76
CA GLN A 564 -30.08 58.56 17.12
C GLN A 564 -28.95 57.57 16.74
N MET A 565 -28.09 58.03 15.81
CA MET A 565 -26.76 57.52 15.37
C MET A 565 -25.70 57.41 16.49
N SER A 566 -24.47 56.86 16.33
CA SER A 566 -23.77 56.00 15.32
C SER A 566 -22.32 55.78 15.80
N LEU A 567 -21.61 54.71 15.37
CA LEU A 567 -20.30 54.79 14.64
C LEU A 567 -19.62 53.42 14.44
N LEU A 568 -18.61 53.38 13.55
CA LEU A 568 -17.91 52.20 13.06
C LEU A 568 -16.41 52.25 13.40
N THR A 569 -15.77 51.11 13.70
CA THR A 569 -14.69 50.46 12.90
C THR A 569 -13.75 49.55 13.72
N ARG A 570 -13.28 48.47 13.08
CA ARG A 570 -12.00 47.72 13.26
C ARG A 570 -11.51 47.35 14.68
N GLU A 571 -11.42 46.03 14.92
CA GLU A 571 -10.17 45.32 15.25
C GLU A 571 -10.33 43.84 14.78
N ASN A 572 -9.38 43.10 14.19
CA ASN A 572 -7.96 42.78 14.46
C ASN A 572 -7.78 41.55 15.40
N GLU A 573 -6.78 40.72 15.11
CA GLU A 573 -6.66 39.34 15.61
C GLU A 573 -6.22 39.20 17.07
N LYS A 574 -6.78 38.21 17.81
CA LYS A 574 -6.11 37.40 18.86
C LYS A 574 -7.08 36.40 19.54
N ASP A 575 -7.00 35.13 19.16
CA ASP A 575 -7.60 34.03 19.95
C ASP A 575 -6.69 33.67 21.15
N SER A 576 -6.76 34.47 22.20
CA SER A 576 -6.17 34.15 23.51
C SER A 576 -7.21 33.51 24.43
N TYR A 577 -6.85 32.38 25.05
CA TYR A 577 -7.65 31.67 26.06
C TYR A 577 -8.41 32.60 27.02
N ARG A 578 -9.74 32.51 27.04
CA ARG A 578 -10.58 33.04 28.13
C ARG A 578 -11.66 32.04 28.55
N LEU A 579 -11.76 31.85 29.86
CA LEU A 579 -12.97 31.33 30.49
C LEU A 579 -14.07 32.40 30.39
N SER A 580 -15.33 31.96 30.37
CA SER A 580 -16.51 32.81 30.59
C SER A 580 -17.27 32.29 31.81
N TRP A 581 -17.88 33.20 32.57
CA TRP A 581 -18.61 32.92 33.82
C TRP A 581 -19.88 33.80 33.90
N GLY A 582 -20.89 33.33 34.65
CA GLY A 582 -22.19 34.00 34.81
C GLY A 582 -23.20 33.58 33.72
N THR A 583 -24.48 33.33 34.02
CA THR A 583 -25.30 33.56 35.24
C THR A 583 -26.18 32.31 35.53
N ASP A 584 -26.70 32.03 36.74
CA ASP A 584 -26.54 32.61 38.08
C ASP A 584 -26.80 31.54 39.18
N ASN A 585 -26.18 31.73 40.35
CA ASN A 585 -26.63 31.26 41.69
C ASN A 585 -27.15 29.82 41.86
N LEU A 586 -26.24 28.85 41.88
CA LEU A 586 -26.40 27.61 42.68
C LEU A 586 -25.09 27.26 43.39
N ASP A 587 -24.94 27.69 44.65
CA ASP A 587 -23.82 27.33 45.54
C ASP A 587 -23.90 25.88 46.04
N ASN A 588 -23.99 24.93 45.09
CA ASN A 588 -23.89 23.51 45.37
C ASN A 588 -22.40 23.12 45.39
N VAL A 589 -21.88 22.84 46.60
CA VAL A 589 -20.57 22.20 46.79
C VAL A 589 -20.46 21.00 45.85
N ALA A 590 -19.38 20.95 45.07
CA ALA A 590 -19.22 19.99 43.97
C ALA A 590 -19.48 18.54 44.42
N LEU A 591 -20.67 18.03 44.07
CA LEU A 591 -21.12 16.71 44.48
C LEU A 591 -20.21 15.64 43.88
N SER A 592 -19.45 14.93 44.73
CA SER A 592 -18.53 13.86 44.32
C SER A 592 -19.22 12.67 43.62
N SER A 593 -20.55 12.64 43.66
CA SER A 593 -21.46 11.69 43.04
C SER A 593 -21.97 12.07 41.63
N SER A 594 -21.54 13.20 41.06
CA SER A 594 -21.99 13.65 39.72
C SER A 594 -21.39 12.86 38.55
N PRO A 595 -22.02 12.88 37.35
CA PRO A 595 -21.51 12.16 36.17
C PRO A 595 -20.20 12.75 35.62
N ILE A 596 -19.31 11.89 35.14
CA ILE A 596 -17.99 12.30 34.64
C ILE A 596 -18.09 12.86 33.22
N HIS A 597 -17.66 14.11 33.02
CA HIS A 597 -17.50 14.72 31.70
C HIS A 597 -16.01 14.84 31.39
N SER A 598 -15.51 14.13 30.37
CA SER A 598 -14.07 14.12 30.06
C SER A 598 -13.74 13.70 28.62
N GLY A 599 -12.51 13.99 28.20
CA GLY A 599 -11.94 13.55 26.93
C GLY A 599 -11.29 12.16 27.04
N PHE A 600 -11.21 11.42 25.92
CA PHE A 600 -10.41 10.19 25.85
C PHE A 600 -9.66 10.01 24.53
N LEU A 601 -8.54 9.28 24.58
CA LEU A 601 -7.73 8.93 23.40
C LEU A 601 -8.00 7.51 22.87
N VAL A 602 -8.16 6.54 23.78
CA VAL A 602 -8.35 5.09 23.48
C VAL A 602 -9.14 4.36 24.58
N SER A 603 -9.00 4.77 25.85
CA SER A 603 -9.72 4.17 26.98
C SER A 603 -9.98 5.19 28.09
N PHE A 604 -11.02 4.96 28.88
CA PHE A 604 -11.36 5.74 30.08
C PHE A 604 -11.87 4.80 31.19
N MET A 605 -12.08 5.34 32.39
CA MET A 605 -12.75 4.65 33.49
C MET A 605 -14.18 5.18 33.62
N VAL A 606 -15.16 4.31 33.85
CA VAL A 606 -16.52 4.72 34.20
C VAL A 606 -17.06 3.85 35.33
N ASP A 607 -17.81 4.45 36.24
CA ASP A 607 -18.39 3.79 37.41
C ASP A 607 -19.91 4.02 37.49
N ALA A 608 -20.52 3.69 38.63
CA ALA A 608 -21.96 3.79 38.83
C ALA A 608 -22.51 5.25 38.80
N ARG A 609 -21.66 6.28 38.78
CA ARG A 609 -22.07 7.68 38.52
C ARG A 609 -22.41 7.93 37.05
N GLY A 610 -21.90 7.09 36.14
CA GLY A 610 -21.98 7.31 34.70
C GLY A 610 -21.07 8.44 34.21
N GLY A 611 -21.20 8.79 32.93
CA GLY A 611 -20.45 9.86 32.32
C GLY A 611 -20.58 9.93 30.80
N ALA A 612 -20.23 11.10 30.26
CA ALA A 612 -20.18 11.39 28.84
C ALA A 612 -18.74 11.68 28.42
N MET A 613 -18.24 10.84 27.51
CA MET A 613 -16.83 10.74 27.17
C MET A 613 -16.64 11.04 25.68
N ARG A 614 -15.85 12.08 25.37
CA ARG A 614 -15.69 12.60 24.00
C ARG A 614 -14.27 12.30 23.46
N GLY A 615 -14.17 11.80 22.23
CA GLY A 615 -12.94 11.25 21.67
C GLY A 615 -12.03 12.32 21.06
N CYS A 616 -10.90 12.63 21.70
CA CYS A 616 -10.02 13.76 21.33
C CYS A 616 -9.29 13.60 19.97
N ARG A 617 -9.44 12.46 19.28
CA ARG A 617 -8.81 12.17 17.98
C ARG A 617 -9.75 12.30 16.79
N HIS A 618 -11.06 12.22 17.00
CA HIS A 618 -12.06 12.17 15.94
C HIS A 618 -13.31 12.91 16.41
N ASN A 619 -13.51 14.13 15.91
CA ASN A 619 -14.67 14.95 16.25
C ASN A 619 -15.97 14.19 15.91
N GLY A 620 -16.90 14.14 16.87
CA GLY A 620 -18.13 13.35 16.77
C GLY A 620 -18.05 11.92 17.33
N LEU A 621 -16.89 11.43 17.77
CA LEU A 621 -16.79 10.18 18.54
C LEU A 621 -17.16 10.45 20.01
N ARG A 622 -18.25 9.87 20.51
CA ARG A 622 -18.75 10.07 21.89
C ARG A 622 -19.32 8.76 22.45
N ILE A 623 -19.08 8.50 23.74
CA ILE A 623 -19.74 7.41 24.47
C ILE A 623 -20.45 8.02 25.68
N ILE A 624 -21.70 7.61 25.89
CA ILE A 624 -22.53 8.04 27.02
C ILE A 624 -22.96 6.78 27.79
N VAL A 625 -22.54 6.70 29.04
CA VAL A 625 -22.90 5.61 29.97
C VAL A 625 -23.74 6.24 31.09
N PRO A 626 -25.05 5.99 31.16
CA PRO A 626 -25.89 6.72 32.11
C PRO A 626 -25.64 6.38 33.59
N PRO A 627 -26.05 7.27 34.50
CA PRO A 627 -25.97 7.02 35.94
C PRO A 627 -26.67 5.71 36.33
N ARG A 628 -26.00 4.95 37.22
CA ARG A 628 -26.43 3.65 37.75
C ARG A 628 -26.59 2.54 36.70
N LYS A 629 -26.09 2.72 35.47
CA LYS A 629 -26.12 1.67 34.41
C LYS A 629 -24.84 0.83 34.33
N CYS A 630 -23.71 1.33 34.83
CA CYS A 630 -22.51 0.53 35.05
C CYS A 630 -22.55 -0.10 36.45
N SER A 631 -22.32 -1.41 36.55
CA SER A 631 -22.45 -2.19 37.80
C SER A 631 -21.23 -2.09 38.73
N ALA A 632 -20.04 -1.84 38.17
CA ALA A 632 -18.79 -1.65 38.90
C ALA A 632 -17.84 -0.74 38.09
N PRO A 633 -16.84 -0.09 38.72
CA PRO A 633 -15.82 0.68 38.01
C PRO A 633 -15.14 -0.14 36.89
N THR A 634 -15.37 0.25 35.64
CA THR A 634 -14.99 -0.51 34.45
C THR A 634 -14.15 0.34 33.51
N ARG A 635 -12.99 -0.18 33.09
CA ARG A 635 -12.12 0.49 32.12
C ARG A 635 -12.61 0.26 30.69
N VAL A 636 -13.50 1.14 30.23
CA VAL A 636 -14.01 1.11 28.85
C VAL A 636 -12.91 1.47 27.86
N THR A 637 -12.80 0.67 26.81
CA THR A 637 -11.90 0.85 25.67
C THR A 637 -12.74 1.15 24.43
N CYS A 638 -12.31 2.13 23.63
CA CYS A 638 -12.99 2.58 22.42
C CYS A 638 -11.94 3.03 21.40
N ARG A 639 -11.81 2.27 20.30
CA ARG A 639 -10.71 2.45 19.34
C ARG A 639 -11.14 2.18 17.90
N LEU A 640 -10.93 3.15 17.02
CA LEU A 640 -11.03 2.94 15.57
C LEU A 640 -9.82 2.15 15.04
N VAL A 641 -10.07 1.07 14.31
CA VAL A 641 -9.07 0.10 13.85
C VAL A 641 -8.54 0.47 12.45
N LYS A 642 -7.22 0.69 12.33
CA LYS A 642 -6.59 1.03 11.03
C LYS A 642 -6.47 -0.20 10.12
N ARG A 643 -6.92 -0.04 8.87
CA ARG A 643 -7.03 -1.09 7.82
C ARG A 643 -5.68 -1.71 7.43
N HIS A 644 -4.59 -0.96 7.56
CA HIS A 644 -3.23 -1.31 7.11
C HIS A 644 -2.52 -2.42 7.89
N ARG A 645 -3.18 -3.08 8.85
CA ARG A 645 -2.64 -4.24 9.59
C ARG A 645 -3.35 -5.57 9.27
N LEU A 646 -4.37 -5.57 8.40
CA LEU A 646 -5.06 -6.79 7.98
C LEU A 646 -4.10 -7.77 7.31
N ALA A 647 -3.88 -8.93 7.93
CA ALA A 647 -3.22 -10.04 7.30
C ALA A 647 -4.13 -10.65 6.20
N THR A 648 -3.51 -11.11 5.12
CA THR A 648 -4.11 -11.83 3.98
C THR A 648 -5.25 -11.13 3.21
N MET A 649 -4.94 -10.72 1.97
CA MET A 649 -5.85 -10.84 0.82
C MET A 649 -5.07 -11.42 -0.36
N PRO A 650 -5.63 -12.39 -1.08
CA PRO A 650 -5.57 -12.35 -2.54
C PRO A 650 -6.89 -12.79 -3.22
N PRO A 651 -7.07 -12.57 -4.54
CA PRO A 651 -6.22 -11.78 -5.45
C PRO A 651 -6.90 -10.47 -5.89
N MET A 652 -6.09 -9.45 -6.19
CA MET A 652 -6.46 -8.43 -7.17
C MET A 652 -5.84 -8.80 -8.52
N VAL A 653 -6.53 -8.52 -9.61
CA VAL A 653 -6.00 -8.73 -10.97
C VAL A 653 -5.23 -7.49 -11.39
N GLU A 654 -4.01 -7.68 -11.89
CA GLU A 654 -3.13 -6.76 -12.63
C GLU A 654 -3.17 -5.24 -12.31
N GLY A 655 -2.01 -4.68 -11.91
CA GLY A 655 -1.63 -3.40 -12.53
C GLY A 655 -1.08 -2.24 -11.68
N GLU A 656 -0.65 -2.39 -10.42
CA GLU A 656 0.22 -1.37 -9.80
C GLU A 656 1.08 -1.89 -8.65
N GLY A 657 2.27 -1.31 -8.46
CA GLY A 657 3.34 -1.82 -7.58
C GLY A 657 3.33 -1.30 -6.14
N LEU A 658 3.96 -2.05 -5.23
CA LEU A 658 4.09 -1.69 -3.81
C LEU A 658 5.12 -0.55 -3.59
N ALA A 659 4.67 0.67 -3.31
CA ALA A 659 5.53 1.84 -3.15
C ALA A 659 5.20 2.76 -1.95
N SER A 660 5.05 2.18 -0.74
CA SER A 660 5.34 2.88 0.54
C SER A 660 5.35 1.94 1.75
N ARG A 661 6.52 1.70 2.35
CA ARG A 661 6.61 1.29 3.76
C ARG A 661 6.66 2.56 4.62
N LEU A 662 5.57 2.87 5.31
CA LEU A 662 5.59 3.90 6.36
C LEU A 662 6.13 3.29 7.65
N ILE A 663 7.20 3.87 8.18
CA ILE A 663 7.84 3.46 9.44
C ILE A 663 6.97 3.94 10.60
N GLU A 664 6.56 3.03 11.49
CA GLU A 664 5.75 3.38 12.66
C GLU A 664 6.66 3.70 13.85
N VAL A 665 7.17 4.94 13.90
CA VAL A 665 7.97 5.44 15.03
C VAL A 665 7.06 5.79 16.20
N GLY A 666 7.31 5.20 17.37
CA GLY A 666 6.57 5.46 18.60
C GLY A 666 7.25 4.82 19.83
N PRO A 667 7.08 5.37 21.04
CA PRO A 667 7.88 4.97 22.20
C PRO A 667 7.49 3.59 22.73
N SER A 668 8.46 2.67 22.71
CA SER A 668 8.41 1.38 23.38
C SER A 668 8.41 1.55 24.91
N GLY A 669 7.46 0.92 25.61
CA GLY A 669 7.46 0.84 27.08
C GLY A 669 6.09 0.92 27.76
N ALA A 670 5.05 1.44 27.11
CA ALA A 670 3.74 1.65 27.73
C ALA A 670 2.75 0.51 27.44
N GLN A 671 2.48 -0.37 28.43
CA GLN A 671 1.46 -1.44 28.31
C GLN A 671 0.02 -0.89 28.33
N PHE A 672 -0.45 -0.38 27.18
CA PHE A 672 -1.85 0.04 27.00
C PHE A 672 -2.69 -1.03 26.28
N LEU A 673 -3.41 -1.83 27.09
CA LEU A 673 -4.60 -2.61 26.71
C LEU A 673 -4.45 -3.60 25.55
N GLY A 674 -3.79 -4.73 25.85
CA GLY A 674 -3.90 -5.98 25.09
C GLY A 674 -3.19 -6.00 23.73
N LYS A 675 -3.05 -7.21 23.18
CA LYS A 675 -2.62 -7.37 21.78
C LYS A 675 -3.66 -6.71 20.87
N LEU A 676 -3.18 -6.07 19.79
CA LEU A 676 -4.04 -5.42 18.81
C LEU A 676 -4.73 -6.47 17.92
N HIS A 677 -5.69 -7.18 18.50
CA HIS A 677 -6.56 -8.07 17.76
C HIS A 677 -7.32 -7.24 16.72
N LEU A 678 -7.16 -7.64 15.47
CA LEU A 678 -8.08 -7.31 14.39
C LEU A 678 -9.18 -8.38 14.38
N PRO A 679 -10.36 -8.10 13.81
CA PRO A 679 -11.26 -9.18 13.44
C PRO A 679 -10.54 -10.11 12.44
N SER A 680 -10.56 -11.41 12.71
CA SER A 680 -9.91 -12.45 11.90
C SER A 680 -10.63 -12.67 10.56
N ALA A 681 -11.92 -12.34 10.49
CA ALA A 681 -12.66 -12.20 9.24
C ALA A 681 -13.18 -10.76 9.09
N PRO A 682 -13.02 -10.10 7.93
CA PRO A 682 -13.64 -8.81 7.69
C PRO A 682 -15.18 -8.94 7.67
N PRO A 683 -15.92 -7.85 7.93
CA PRO A 683 -17.36 -7.84 7.74
C PRO A 683 -17.74 -8.31 6.33
N PRO A 684 -18.76 -9.19 6.17
CA PRO A 684 -19.26 -9.57 4.86
C PRO A 684 -19.97 -8.36 4.24
N LEU A 685 -19.45 -7.88 3.11
CA LEU A 685 -19.98 -6.77 2.34
C LEU A 685 -20.47 -7.30 1.00
N ASN A 686 -21.73 -7.06 0.66
CA ASN A 686 -22.24 -7.35 -0.68
C ASN A 686 -21.76 -6.29 -1.67
N GLU A 687 -21.78 -6.63 -2.96
CA GLU A 687 -21.58 -5.65 -4.03
C GLU A 687 -22.64 -4.52 -3.93
N GLY A 688 -22.15 -3.28 -3.80
CA GLY A 688 -22.93 -2.08 -3.51
C GLY A 688 -22.84 -1.60 -2.05
N GLU A 689 -22.25 -2.40 -1.16
CA GLU A 689 -22.02 -2.07 0.26
C GLU A 689 -20.55 -1.76 0.53
N SER A 690 -20.27 -0.84 1.47
CA SER A 690 -18.90 -0.62 1.96
C SER A 690 -18.91 -0.06 3.39
N LEU A 691 -17.77 -0.18 4.08
CA LEU A 691 -17.57 0.38 5.41
C LEU A 691 -17.51 1.90 5.35
N VAL A 692 -18.27 2.60 6.18
CA VAL A 692 -18.36 4.07 6.15
C VAL A 692 -17.86 4.76 7.42
N SER A 693 -17.41 3.98 8.39
CA SER A 693 -16.38 4.39 9.35
C SER A 693 -15.36 3.25 9.50
N ARG A 694 -14.23 3.49 10.17
CA ARG A 694 -13.33 2.39 10.53
C ARG A 694 -14.02 1.45 11.53
N ILE A 695 -13.63 0.18 11.55
CA ILE A 695 -14.16 -0.78 12.53
C ILE A 695 -13.87 -0.27 13.93
N LEU A 696 -14.89 -0.18 14.78
CA LEU A 696 -14.76 0.23 16.17
C LEU A 696 -14.53 -1.00 17.03
N GLN A 697 -13.37 -1.07 17.66
CA GLN A 697 -13.10 -2.02 18.74
C GLN A 697 -13.61 -1.43 20.06
N LEU A 698 -14.39 -2.22 20.80
CA LEU A 698 -14.81 -1.92 22.17
C LEU A 698 -14.20 -2.92 23.16
N GLY A 699 -14.15 -2.54 24.42
CA GLY A 699 -13.72 -3.43 25.50
C GLY A 699 -14.14 -2.93 26.89
N PRO A 700 -14.27 -3.82 27.89
CA PRO A 700 -14.12 -5.27 27.78
C PRO A 700 -15.22 -5.94 26.93
N PRO A 701 -14.90 -6.96 26.13
CA PRO A 701 -15.92 -7.69 25.37
C PRO A 701 -16.82 -8.48 26.31
N GLY A 702 -18.13 -8.48 26.05
CA GLY A 702 -19.12 -9.11 26.91
C GLY A 702 -19.51 -8.31 28.16
N THR A 703 -19.01 -7.07 28.34
CA THR A 703 -19.50 -6.16 29.39
C THR A 703 -21.00 -5.89 29.18
N LYS A 704 -21.80 -6.22 30.19
CA LYS A 704 -23.25 -5.98 30.23
C LYS A 704 -23.56 -4.79 31.14
N PHE A 705 -24.46 -3.92 30.67
CA PHE A 705 -24.94 -2.76 31.44
C PHE A 705 -26.35 -3.03 31.99
N LEU A 706 -26.73 -2.34 33.06
CA LEU A 706 -28.08 -2.42 33.68
C LEU A 706 -29.14 -1.59 32.91
N GLY A 707 -28.84 -1.30 31.64
CA GLY A 707 -29.64 -0.49 30.73
C GLY A 707 -28.81 -0.08 29.51
N PRO A 708 -29.45 0.45 28.46
CA PRO A 708 -28.77 0.87 27.25
C PRO A 708 -27.76 2.01 27.48
N VAL A 709 -26.66 1.93 26.74
CA VAL A 709 -25.60 2.94 26.61
C VAL A 709 -25.52 3.40 25.15
N ILE A 710 -25.02 4.61 24.93
CA ILE A 710 -24.96 5.25 23.60
C ILE A 710 -23.49 5.35 23.14
N VAL A 711 -23.24 4.97 21.89
CA VAL A 711 -21.94 5.08 21.21
C VAL A 711 -22.16 5.80 19.87
N GLU A 712 -21.69 7.04 19.78
CA GLU A 712 -21.79 7.89 18.60
C GLU A 712 -20.47 7.86 17.81
N ILE A 713 -20.54 7.58 16.50
CA ILE A 713 -19.38 7.39 15.63
C ILE A 713 -19.52 8.25 14.36
N PRO A 714 -18.53 9.08 13.99
CA PRO A 714 -18.57 9.81 12.72
C PRO A 714 -18.41 8.87 11.51
N HIS A 715 -19.15 9.15 10.44
CA HIS A 715 -19.11 8.40 9.18
C HIS A 715 -18.91 9.30 7.96
N PHE A 716 -18.51 8.67 6.86
CA PHE A 716 -18.14 9.33 5.61
C PHE A 716 -19.03 8.92 4.44
N ALA A 717 -20.10 8.14 4.66
CA ALA A 717 -21.12 7.87 3.66
C ALA A 717 -21.78 9.16 3.12
N ALA A 718 -22.06 9.20 1.82
CA ALA A 718 -23.09 10.08 1.27
C ALA A 718 -24.40 9.26 1.14
N LEU A 719 -25.42 9.58 1.93
CA LEU A 719 -26.68 8.79 1.96
C LEU A 719 -27.62 9.12 0.79
N ARG A 720 -27.42 10.29 0.15
CA ARG A 720 -28.30 10.85 -0.90
C ARG A 720 -29.77 10.90 -0.45
N GLY A 721 -29.97 11.43 0.76
CA GLY A 721 -31.26 11.36 1.44
C GLY A 721 -31.64 9.92 1.71
N LYS A 722 -32.70 9.43 1.07
CA LYS A 722 -33.30 8.11 1.36
C LYS A 722 -32.83 6.97 0.43
N GLU A 723 -31.93 7.22 -0.53
CA GLU A 723 -31.43 6.16 -1.44
C GLU A 723 -30.61 5.08 -0.71
N ARG A 724 -29.83 5.48 0.30
CA ARG A 724 -28.93 4.60 1.07
C ARG A 724 -29.22 4.72 2.56
N GLU A 725 -28.95 3.65 3.29
CA GLU A 725 -29.04 3.62 4.75
C GLU A 725 -27.71 3.23 5.40
N LEU A 726 -27.64 3.38 6.72
CA LEU A 726 -26.56 2.89 7.56
C LEU A 726 -27.00 1.60 8.27
N VAL A 727 -26.09 0.64 8.32
CA VAL A 727 -26.26 -0.67 8.97
C VAL A 727 -25.14 -0.83 9.98
N ILE A 728 -25.50 -1.26 11.19
CA ILE A 728 -24.55 -1.56 12.25
C ILE A 728 -24.37 -3.08 12.27
N LEU A 729 -23.17 -3.56 12.02
CA LEU A 729 -22.78 -4.95 12.22
C LEU A 729 -21.98 -5.07 13.53
N ARG A 730 -22.17 -6.16 14.27
CA ARG A 730 -21.38 -6.49 15.47
C ARG A 730 -20.74 -7.86 15.39
N SER A 731 -19.61 -8.02 16.08
CA SER A 731 -18.89 -9.29 16.23
C SER A 731 -18.42 -9.47 17.67
N GLU A 732 -18.72 -10.62 18.25
CA GLU A 732 -18.34 -10.94 19.63
C GLU A 732 -16.88 -11.45 19.74
N THR A 733 -16.33 -12.04 18.66
CA THR A 733 -14.98 -12.64 18.61
C THR A 733 -14.07 -12.06 17.51
N GLY A 734 -14.65 -11.40 16.50
CA GLY A 734 -13.95 -10.99 15.28
C GLY A 734 -14.02 -11.97 14.11
N GLU A 735 -14.59 -13.17 14.30
CA GLU A 735 -14.68 -14.23 13.27
C GLU A 735 -16.01 -14.20 12.50
N SER A 736 -17.09 -13.77 13.15
CA SER A 736 -18.44 -13.80 12.59
C SER A 736 -19.18 -12.48 12.87
N TRP A 737 -20.00 -12.05 11.92
CA TRP A 737 -20.66 -10.75 11.95
C TRP A 737 -22.17 -10.90 11.83
N LYS A 738 -22.92 -10.14 12.63
CA LYS A 738 -24.40 -10.10 12.63
C LYS A 738 -24.91 -8.66 12.67
N GLU A 739 -26.07 -8.41 12.10
CA GLU A 739 -26.73 -7.09 12.12
C GLU A 739 -27.21 -6.76 13.55
N HIS A 740 -26.69 -5.68 14.13
CA HIS A 740 -26.99 -5.24 15.49
C HIS A 740 -28.38 -4.62 15.54
N HIS A 741 -29.27 -5.27 16.27
CA HIS A 741 -30.60 -4.79 16.58
C HIS A 741 -30.69 -4.53 18.09
N CYS A 742 -31.13 -3.34 18.48
CA CYS A 742 -31.51 -3.02 19.85
C CYS A 742 -32.86 -2.31 19.80
N GLU A 743 -33.86 -2.89 20.46
CA GLU A 743 -35.18 -2.25 20.61
C GLU A 743 -35.12 -1.24 21.76
N PHE A 744 -35.69 -0.07 21.51
CA PHE A 744 -35.86 1.02 22.47
C PHE A 744 -37.06 1.89 22.05
N THR A 745 -37.75 2.52 23.00
CA THR A 745 -38.75 3.56 22.70
C THR A 745 -38.11 4.96 22.73
N GLN A 746 -38.76 5.96 22.13
CA GLN A 746 -38.31 7.36 22.24
C GLN A 746 -38.36 7.86 23.69
N GLU A 747 -39.29 7.34 24.49
CA GLU A 747 -39.40 7.60 25.93
C GLU A 747 -38.24 6.96 26.70
N GLU A 748 -37.87 5.71 26.40
CA GLU A 748 -36.63 5.10 26.91
C GLU A 748 -35.41 5.94 26.50
N LEU A 749 -35.33 6.45 25.26
CA LEU A 749 -34.19 7.26 24.79
C LEU A 749 -34.06 8.60 25.54
N ASN A 750 -35.18 9.25 25.85
CA ASN A 750 -35.16 10.46 26.67
C ASN A 750 -34.85 10.13 28.15
N GLN A 751 -35.37 9.00 28.66
CA GLN A 751 -35.06 8.50 30.01
C GLN A 751 -33.62 7.96 30.15
N ILE A 752 -32.93 7.59 29.06
CA ILE A 752 -31.53 7.15 29.08
C ILE A 752 -30.63 8.25 29.66
N LEU A 753 -30.94 9.54 29.46
CA LEU A 753 -30.10 10.63 29.98
C LEU A 753 -30.14 10.74 31.51
N ASN A 754 -31.26 10.37 32.15
CA ASN A 754 -31.43 10.18 33.60
C ASN A 754 -30.61 11.13 34.52
N GLY A 755 -30.71 12.44 34.30
CA GLY A 755 -30.01 13.45 35.12
C GLY A 755 -28.58 13.80 34.69
N MET A 756 -28.17 13.43 33.47
CA MET A 756 -27.00 14.02 32.80
C MET A 756 -27.38 15.30 32.06
N ASP A 757 -26.53 16.32 32.15
CA ASP A 757 -26.63 17.61 31.46
C ASP A 757 -25.98 17.52 30.06
N GLU A 758 -26.50 16.62 29.22
CA GLU A 758 -25.86 16.19 27.96
C GLU A 758 -26.90 15.93 26.87
N ASP A 759 -27.06 16.87 25.94
CA ASP A 759 -28.04 16.79 24.84
C ASP A 759 -27.81 15.65 23.84
N LEU A 760 -28.90 15.20 23.22
CA LEU A 760 -28.89 14.24 22.11
C LEU A 760 -29.41 14.87 20.83
N ASP A 761 -28.49 15.10 19.87
CA ASP A 761 -28.79 15.50 18.50
C ASP A 761 -29.99 14.72 17.91
N THR A 762 -30.88 15.41 17.20
CA THR A 762 -32.02 14.77 16.51
C THR A 762 -31.56 13.88 15.35
N PRO A 763 -32.39 12.98 14.80
CA PRO A 763 -32.02 12.15 13.64
C PRO A 763 -31.56 12.98 12.43
N GLU A 764 -32.21 14.12 12.17
CA GLU A 764 -31.87 15.05 11.08
C GLU A 764 -30.53 15.75 11.34
N GLU A 765 -30.24 16.08 12.60
CA GLU A 765 -28.96 16.65 13.00
C GLU A 765 -27.82 15.64 12.94
N LEU A 766 -28.06 14.39 13.34
CA LEU A 766 -27.12 13.29 13.20
C LEU A 766 -26.79 13.03 11.72
N GLU A 767 -27.77 13.05 10.82
CA GLU A 767 -27.53 12.95 9.37
C GLU A 767 -26.70 14.15 8.86
N ARG A 768 -27.07 15.37 9.26
CA ARG A 768 -26.33 16.61 8.93
C ARG A 768 -24.88 16.60 9.41
N LYS A 769 -24.64 16.14 10.63
CA LYS A 769 -23.31 15.98 11.26
C LYS A 769 -22.56 14.73 10.79
N ARG A 770 -23.25 13.80 10.10
CA ARG A 770 -22.79 12.46 9.69
C ARG A 770 -22.28 11.63 10.87
N VAL A 771 -23.11 11.49 11.89
CA VAL A 771 -22.83 10.72 13.11
C VAL A 771 -23.82 9.56 13.23
N CYS A 772 -23.30 8.34 13.29
CA CYS A 772 -24.08 7.14 13.53
C CYS A 772 -24.20 6.90 15.05
N ARG A 773 -25.42 6.99 15.59
CA ARG A 773 -25.72 6.69 16.99
C ARG A 773 -26.05 5.20 17.16
N ILE A 774 -25.14 4.44 17.76
CA ILE A 774 -25.36 3.04 18.16
C ILE A 774 -25.88 3.02 19.59
N ILE A 775 -27.04 2.39 19.80
CA ILE A 775 -27.59 2.11 21.14
C ILE A 775 -27.41 0.62 21.41
N THR A 776 -26.83 0.27 22.57
CA THR A 776 -26.60 -1.15 22.94
C THR A 776 -26.73 -1.36 24.45
N ARG A 777 -27.13 -2.56 24.89
CA ARG A 777 -27.20 -2.93 26.32
C ARG A 777 -25.97 -3.73 26.78
N ASP A 778 -25.09 -4.10 25.84
CA ASP A 778 -23.82 -4.82 26.05
C ASP A 778 -22.74 -4.43 25.02
N PHE A 779 -21.46 -4.67 25.32
CA PHE A 779 -20.36 -4.41 24.41
C PHE A 779 -19.86 -5.66 23.67
N PRO A 780 -20.04 -5.76 22.34
CA PRO A 780 -19.30 -6.72 21.51
C PRO A 780 -17.81 -6.32 21.43
N GLN A 781 -16.96 -7.23 20.95
CA GLN A 781 -15.56 -6.91 20.70
C GLN A 781 -15.39 -5.89 19.56
N TYR A 782 -16.26 -5.96 18.53
CA TYR A 782 -16.27 -5.01 17.42
C TYR A 782 -17.67 -4.57 16.98
N PHE A 783 -17.78 -3.31 16.58
CA PHE A 783 -18.84 -2.76 15.73
C PHE A 783 -18.27 -2.32 14.39
N ALA A 784 -19.07 -2.39 13.33
CA ALA A 784 -18.75 -1.87 12.00
C ALA A 784 -19.98 -1.15 11.42
N VAL A 785 -19.80 0.08 10.92
CA VAL A 785 -20.85 0.85 10.26
C VAL A 785 -20.68 0.71 8.75
N VAL A 786 -21.70 0.16 8.09
CA VAL A 786 -21.76 -0.13 6.65
C VAL A 786 -22.83 0.75 6.02
N SER A 787 -22.60 1.26 4.80
CA SER A 787 -23.70 1.83 4.00
C SER A 787 -24.13 0.85 2.92
N ARG A 788 -25.44 0.57 2.84
CA ARG A 788 -26.08 -0.18 1.74
C ARG A 788 -27.18 0.65 1.06
N VAL A 789 -27.70 0.18 -0.07
CA VAL A 789 -28.96 0.70 -0.64
C VAL A 789 -30.07 0.47 0.37
N LYS A 790 -31.00 1.43 0.52
CA LYS A 790 -32.11 1.34 1.47
C LYS A 790 -32.85 0.00 1.32
N GLN A 791 -32.96 -0.75 2.42
CA GLN A 791 -33.63 -2.04 2.45
C GLN A 791 -34.89 -1.98 3.31
N ASP A 792 -36.03 -2.21 2.67
CA ASP A 792 -37.32 -2.39 3.33
C ASP A 792 -37.46 -3.89 3.66
N SER A 793 -37.66 -4.26 4.94
CA SER A 793 -37.68 -5.68 5.34
C SER A 793 -38.83 -6.05 6.26
N ASN A 794 -39.40 -7.23 6.05
CA ASN A 794 -40.52 -7.77 6.84
C ASN A 794 -40.39 -9.29 7.02
N LEU A 795 -41.08 -9.83 8.04
CA LEU A 795 -41.21 -11.27 8.27
C LEU A 795 -42.37 -11.83 7.44
N ILE A 796 -42.06 -12.70 6.47
CA ILE A 796 -43.05 -13.31 5.56
C ILE A 796 -42.99 -14.84 5.72
N GLY A 797 -44.15 -15.50 5.84
CA GLY A 797 -44.29 -16.93 6.09
C GLY A 797 -45.23 -17.66 5.13
N PRO A 798 -45.72 -18.87 5.51
CA PRO A 798 -46.69 -19.63 4.71
C PRO A 798 -47.98 -18.87 4.40
N GLU A 799 -48.39 -17.93 5.24
CA GLU A 799 -49.52 -17.04 5.05
C GLU A 799 -49.38 -16.07 3.85
N GLY A 800 -48.20 -16.00 3.22
CA GLY A 800 -47.89 -15.03 2.19
C GLY A 800 -47.59 -13.64 2.75
N GLY A 801 -47.66 -12.61 1.90
CA GLY A 801 -47.44 -11.22 2.32
C GLY A 801 -47.07 -10.28 1.16
N ILE A 802 -47.00 -8.99 1.48
CA ILE A 802 -46.62 -7.93 0.52
C ILE A 802 -45.47 -7.13 1.12
N LEU A 803 -44.49 -6.79 0.28
CA LEU A 803 -43.36 -5.92 0.62
C LEU A 803 -43.19 -4.88 -0.50
N SER A 804 -43.37 -3.60 -0.18
CA SER A 804 -43.24 -2.46 -1.09
C SER A 804 -42.10 -1.56 -0.66
N SER A 805 -41.37 -0.96 -1.61
CA SER A 805 -40.24 -0.09 -1.23
C SER A 805 -40.67 1.31 -0.78
N THR A 806 -39.98 1.83 0.23
CA THR A 806 -40.17 3.21 0.72
C THR A 806 -39.48 4.26 -0.15
N VAL A 807 -38.47 3.88 -0.95
CA VAL A 807 -37.77 4.79 -1.88
C VAL A 807 -38.54 4.95 -3.19
N VAL A 808 -39.10 3.85 -3.70
CA VAL A 808 -39.89 3.84 -4.92
C VAL A 808 -41.19 3.07 -4.66
N PRO A 809 -42.30 3.72 -4.28
CA PRO A 809 -43.55 3.06 -3.90
C PRO A 809 -44.19 2.18 -4.99
N GLN A 810 -43.82 2.38 -6.27
CA GLN A 810 -44.22 1.53 -7.39
C GLN A 810 -43.49 0.17 -7.42
N VAL A 811 -42.40 0.00 -6.67
CA VAL A 811 -41.65 -1.26 -6.57
C VAL A 811 -42.23 -2.12 -5.46
N GLN A 812 -42.71 -3.31 -5.81
CA GLN A 812 -43.39 -4.22 -4.90
C GLN A 812 -43.04 -5.69 -5.18
N ALA A 813 -42.99 -6.50 -4.13
CA ALA A 813 -42.91 -7.95 -4.16
C ALA A 813 -44.12 -8.54 -3.41
N VAL A 814 -44.89 -9.40 -4.07
CA VAL A 814 -46.08 -10.08 -3.53
C VAL A 814 -45.81 -11.59 -3.43
N PHE A 815 -45.97 -12.13 -2.24
CA PHE A 815 -45.76 -13.53 -1.89
C PHE A 815 -47.13 -14.20 -1.72
N PRO A 816 -47.54 -15.11 -2.62
CA PRO A 816 -48.78 -15.83 -2.43
C PRO A 816 -48.67 -16.83 -1.26
N GLU A 817 -49.81 -17.17 -0.67
CA GLU A 817 -49.92 -18.19 0.37
C GLU A 817 -49.25 -19.50 -0.07
N GLY A 818 -48.37 -20.05 0.75
CA GLY A 818 -47.58 -21.25 0.47
C GLY A 818 -46.32 -21.03 -0.38
N ALA A 819 -45.93 -19.79 -0.71
CA ALA A 819 -44.63 -19.53 -1.36
C ALA A 819 -43.43 -19.85 -0.45
N LEU A 820 -43.63 -19.82 0.87
CA LEU A 820 -42.64 -20.05 1.92
C LEU A 820 -43.13 -21.13 2.90
N THR A 821 -42.22 -21.99 3.36
CA THR A 821 -42.50 -23.06 4.35
C THR A 821 -42.16 -22.68 5.79
N LYS A 822 -41.47 -21.56 6.00
CA LYS A 822 -41.12 -20.98 7.31
C LYS A 822 -41.13 -19.47 7.21
N ARG A 823 -41.50 -18.78 8.29
CA ARG A 823 -41.32 -17.33 8.42
C ARG A 823 -39.83 -16.97 8.31
N ILE A 824 -39.51 -16.04 7.41
CA ILE A 824 -38.15 -15.49 7.24
C ILE A 824 -38.22 -13.96 7.08
N ARG A 825 -37.14 -13.25 7.44
CA ARG A 825 -36.99 -11.84 7.07
C ARG A 825 -36.64 -11.77 5.58
N VAL A 826 -37.53 -11.19 4.79
CA VAL A 826 -37.31 -10.82 3.39
C VAL A 826 -36.90 -9.35 3.35
N GLY A 827 -35.91 -9.01 2.53
CA GLY A 827 -35.51 -7.64 2.24
C GLY A 827 -35.79 -7.27 0.78
N LEU A 828 -36.30 -6.07 0.54
CA LEU A 828 -36.48 -5.47 -0.78
C LEU A 828 -35.67 -4.17 -0.84
N GLN A 829 -34.77 -4.07 -1.81
CA GLN A 829 -33.98 -2.87 -2.08
C GLN A 829 -34.40 -2.31 -3.44
N ALA A 830 -34.56 -0.99 -3.55
CA ALA A 830 -34.78 -0.31 -4.81
C ALA A 830 -33.78 0.86 -4.94
N GLN A 831 -32.80 0.73 -5.84
CA GLN A 831 -31.82 1.79 -6.11
C GLN A 831 -32.27 2.61 -7.33
N PRO A 832 -32.65 3.91 -7.17
CA PRO A 832 -32.95 4.77 -8.30
C PRO A 832 -31.75 4.94 -9.23
N VAL A 833 -32.03 5.15 -10.52
CA VAL A 833 -31.00 5.41 -11.54
C VAL A 833 -31.05 6.88 -11.95
N SER A 834 -29.96 7.61 -11.73
CA SER A 834 -29.85 9.02 -12.11
C SER A 834 -29.83 9.18 -13.64
N VAL A 835 -30.77 9.96 -14.15
CA VAL A 835 -30.92 10.26 -15.58
C VAL A 835 -29.67 10.95 -16.14
N ASP A 836 -29.00 11.79 -15.35
CA ASP A 836 -27.78 12.50 -15.79
C ASP A 836 -26.58 11.57 -15.91
N VAL A 837 -26.46 10.56 -15.03
CA VAL A 837 -25.43 9.51 -15.14
C VAL A 837 -25.67 8.66 -16.40
N VAL A 838 -26.92 8.27 -16.66
CA VAL A 838 -27.29 7.54 -17.88
C VAL A 838 -27.00 8.38 -19.14
N ARG A 839 -27.44 9.64 -19.16
CA ARG A 839 -27.22 10.56 -20.29
C ARG A 839 -25.72 10.81 -20.52
N LYS A 840 -24.90 10.84 -19.47
CA LYS A 840 -23.46 11.01 -19.60
C LYS A 840 -22.76 9.79 -20.20
N ILE A 841 -23.13 8.58 -19.77
CA ILE A 841 -22.47 7.33 -20.22
C ILE A 841 -22.99 6.89 -21.59
N LEU A 842 -24.31 6.98 -21.83
CA LEU A 842 -24.97 6.41 -23.01
C LEU A 842 -25.68 7.44 -23.90
N GLY A 843 -25.78 8.70 -23.49
CA GLY A 843 -26.64 9.68 -24.18
C GLY A 843 -28.11 9.26 -24.13
N ASN A 844 -28.82 9.40 -25.24
CA ASN A 844 -30.22 8.99 -25.37
C ASN A 844 -30.39 7.53 -25.85
N LYS A 845 -29.34 6.69 -25.78
CA LYS A 845 -29.35 5.32 -26.34
C LYS A 845 -30.13 4.31 -25.50
N ALA A 846 -30.35 4.58 -24.21
CA ALA A 846 -31.03 3.69 -23.29
C ALA A 846 -31.74 4.49 -22.19
N THR A 847 -32.83 3.95 -21.66
CA THR A 847 -33.39 4.38 -20.36
C THR A 847 -33.55 3.17 -19.43
N PHE A 848 -33.57 3.40 -18.12
CA PHE A 848 -33.52 2.35 -17.10
C PHE A 848 -34.57 2.58 -16.00
N SER A 849 -35.07 1.49 -15.41
CA SER A 849 -35.80 1.53 -14.14
C SER A 849 -34.84 1.64 -12.95
N PRO A 850 -35.34 1.78 -11.71
CA PRO A 850 -34.57 1.41 -10.52
C PRO A 850 -34.07 -0.03 -10.61
N ILE A 851 -32.92 -0.30 -10.00
CA ILE A 851 -32.40 -1.66 -9.79
C ILE A 851 -33.11 -2.22 -8.55
N VAL A 852 -33.78 -3.36 -8.70
CA VAL A 852 -34.58 -3.98 -7.62
C VAL A 852 -33.90 -5.26 -7.16
N THR A 853 -33.53 -5.36 -5.88
CA THR A 853 -32.89 -6.56 -5.32
C THR A 853 -33.78 -7.16 -4.23
N LEU A 854 -33.98 -8.48 -4.30
CA LEU A 854 -34.69 -9.24 -3.28
C LEU A 854 -33.72 -10.12 -2.49
N GLU A 855 -33.57 -9.84 -1.19
CA GLU A 855 -32.71 -10.58 -0.26
C GLU A 855 -33.53 -11.52 0.66
N PRO A 856 -33.00 -12.70 1.06
CA PRO A 856 -31.70 -13.25 0.66
C PRO A 856 -31.70 -13.75 -0.79
N ARG A 857 -30.72 -13.32 -1.60
CA ARG A 857 -30.53 -13.72 -3.02
C ARG A 857 -30.27 -15.22 -3.18
N ARG A 858 -30.49 -15.73 -4.40
CA ARG A 858 -30.27 -17.13 -4.82
C ARG A 858 -31.14 -18.15 -4.07
N ARG A 859 -32.30 -17.74 -3.55
CA ARG A 859 -33.27 -18.62 -2.88
C ARG A 859 -34.43 -18.95 -3.81
N LYS A 860 -34.79 -20.24 -3.92
CA LYS A 860 -35.96 -20.70 -4.67
C LYS A 860 -37.21 -20.68 -3.76
N PHE A 861 -38.33 -20.23 -4.31
CA PHE A 861 -39.65 -20.24 -3.65
C PHE A 861 -40.48 -21.48 -4.05
N HIS A 862 -41.46 -21.85 -3.22
CA HIS A 862 -42.34 -23.00 -3.49
C HIS A 862 -43.51 -22.68 -4.44
N LYS A 863 -43.86 -21.39 -4.56
CA LYS A 863 -44.77 -20.82 -5.54
C LYS A 863 -44.11 -19.56 -6.14
N PRO A 864 -44.44 -19.17 -7.38
CA PRO A 864 -43.93 -17.93 -7.96
C PRO A 864 -44.37 -16.72 -7.14
N ILE A 865 -43.46 -15.79 -6.90
CA ILE A 865 -43.76 -14.46 -6.35
C ILE A 865 -43.99 -13.48 -7.49
N THR A 866 -44.82 -12.46 -7.27
CA THR A 866 -45.08 -11.40 -8.26
C THR A 866 -44.23 -10.18 -7.92
N MET A 867 -43.40 -9.75 -8.86
CA MET A 867 -42.61 -8.52 -8.78
C MET A 867 -43.26 -7.43 -9.64
N THR A 868 -43.34 -6.22 -9.13
CA THR A 868 -43.79 -5.03 -9.88
C THR A 868 -42.70 -3.97 -9.84
N ILE A 869 -42.37 -3.40 -11.01
CA ILE A 869 -41.30 -2.40 -11.20
C ILE A 869 -41.81 -1.32 -12.18
N PRO A 870 -41.63 -0.01 -11.92
CA PRO A 870 -42.03 1.04 -12.85
C PRO A 870 -41.24 0.99 -14.16
N VAL A 871 -41.88 1.34 -15.29
CA VAL A 871 -41.20 1.39 -16.59
C VAL A 871 -40.12 2.49 -16.61
N PRO A 872 -39.03 2.31 -17.40
CA PRO A 872 -38.12 3.38 -17.74
C PRO A 872 -38.87 4.58 -18.35
N LYS A 873 -38.71 5.78 -17.77
CA LYS A 873 -39.40 6.98 -18.27
C LYS A 873 -38.67 7.57 -19.47
N SER A 874 -39.28 7.50 -20.65
CA SER A 874 -38.81 8.21 -21.84
C SER A 874 -38.99 9.72 -21.67
N ASN A 875 -37.93 10.49 -21.91
CA ASN A 875 -37.93 11.92 -21.61
C ASN A 875 -38.54 12.73 -22.76
N SER A 876 -39.83 13.07 -22.64
CA SER A 876 -40.67 13.72 -23.66
C SER A 876 -40.25 15.17 -23.96
N ASN A 877 -39.26 15.35 -24.84
CA ASN A 877 -38.89 16.65 -25.40
C ASN A 877 -39.33 16.70 -26.88
N PRO A 878 -40.50 17.28 -27.22
CA PRO A 878 -41.27 16.95 -28.43
C PRO A 878 -40.74 17.51 -29.76
N VAL A 879 -39.52 18.06 -29.79
CA VAL A 879 -38.97 18.79 -30.96
C VAL A 879 -37.97 17.95 -31.78
N LEU A 880 -37.42 16.87 -31.24
CA LEU A 880 -36.37 16.06 -31.88
C LEU A 880 -36.59 14.55 -31.69
N ASN A 881 -37.56 13.98 -32.41
CA ASN A 881 -37.73 12.52 -32.49
C ASN A 881 -38.14 12.08 -33.91
N GLY A 882 -37.15 11.91 -34.79
CA GLY A 882 -37.31 11.50 -36.18
C GLY A 882 -37.24 10.00 -36.43
N PHE A 883 -37.62 9.15 -35.47
CA PHE A 883 -37.69 7.69 -35.63
C PHE A 883 -38.80 7.07 -34.78
N GLY A 884 -40.00 6.94 -35.36
CA GLY A 884 -41.00 5.97 -34.88
C GLY A 884 -40.67 4.55 -35.38
N GLY A 885 -41.21 3.53 -34.71
CA GLY A 885 -41.06 2.13 -35.13
C GLY A 885 -41.64 1.15 -34.10
N ASP A 886 -42.66 0.40 -34.52
CA ASP A 886 -43.57 -0.35 -33.65
C ASP A 886 -43.01 -1.68 -33.11
N THR A 887 -41.99 -1.61 -32.25
CA THR A 887 -41.53 -2.76 -31.44
C THR A 887 -41.15 -2.32 -30.03
N PRO A 888 -41.62 -3.02 -28.96
CA PRO A 888 -41.21 -2.70 -27.60
C PRO A 888 -39.74 -3.14 -27.37
N THR A 889 -38.84 -2.17 -27.21
CA THR A 889 -37.40 -2.40 -26.93
C THR A 889 -37.08 -2.58 -25.44
N LEU A 890 -38.11 -2.78 -24.61
CA LEU A 890 -37.99 -3.04 -23.18
C LEU A 890 -37.53 -4.47 -22.91
N ARG A 891 -36.46 -4.62 -22.12
CA ARG A 891 -35.89 -5.89 -21.67
C ARG A 891 -35.92 -5.97 -20.15
N LEU A 892 -36.16 -7.17 -19.62
CA LEU A 892 -35.97 -7.52 -18.20
C LEU A 892 -34.64 -8.25 -18.03
N LEU A 893 -33.69 -7.60 -17.36
CA LEU A 893 -32.43 -8.19 -16.96
C LEU A 893 -32.53 -8.77 -15.54
N CYS A 894 -31.88 -9.91 -15.33
CA CYS A 894 -31.83 -10.64 -14.06
C CYS A 894 -30.37 -10.90 -13.64
N SER A 895 -30.09 -10.91 -12.34
CA SER A 895 -28.84 -11.44 -11.79
C SER A 895 -29.08 -12.29 -10.53
N ILE A 896 -28.85 -13.59 -10.66
CA ILE A 896 -28.98 -14.59 -9.58
C ILE A 896 -27.72 -14.72 -8.70
N THR A 897 -26.73 -13.87 -8.93
CA THR A 897 -25.46 -13.81 -8.19
C THR A 897 -25.69 -13.48 -6.71
N GLY A 898 -24.85 -14.01 -5.81
CA GLY A 898 -25.08 -13.97 -4.36
C GLY A 898 -23.82 -13.66 -3.56
N GLY A 899 -23.99 -12.96 -2.43
CA GLY A 899 -22.88 -12.53 -1.57
C GLY A 899 -21.96 -11.53 -2.27
N THR A 900 -20.65 -11.80 -2.20
CA THR A 900 -19.55 -10.98 -2.72
C THR A 900 -19.28 -11.14 -4.22
N THR A 901 -19.94 -12.09 -4.90
CA THR A 901 -19.77 -12.27 -6.35
C THR A 901 -20.39 -11.09 -7.12
N PRO A 902 -19.70 -10.51 -8.12
CA PRO A 902 -20.21 -9.37 -8.87
C PRO A 902 -21.39 -9.77 -9.76
N ALA A 903 -22.27 -8.81 -10.06
CA ALA A 903 -23.45 -9.04 -10.87
C ALA A 903 -23.10 -9.49 -12.29
N GLN A 904 -23.73 -10.57 -12.73
CA GLN A 904 -23.79 -11.01 -14.12
C GLN A 904 -25.24 -10.85 -14.59
N TRP A 905 -25.47 -10.11 -15.67
CA TRP A 905 -26.81 -9.71 -16.11
C TRP A 905 -27.29 -10.51 -17.32
N GLU A 906 -28.33 -11.31 -17.13
CA GLU A 906 -28.95 -12.15 -18.16
C GLU A 906 -30.30 -11.57 -18.61
N ASP A 907 -30.58 -11.58 -19.91
CA ASP A 907 -31.86 -11.11 -20.48
C ASP A 907 -32.90 -12.24 -20.43
N ILE A 908 -33.90 -12.08 -19.56
CA ILE A 908 -34.95 -13.08 -19.32
C ILE A 908 -36.29 -12.71 -19.97
N THR A 909 -36.31 -11.68 -20.82
CA THR A 909 -37.53 -11.14 -21.46
C THR A 909 -38.28 -12.18 -22.28
N GLY A 910 -37.56 -13.11 -22.93
CA GLY A 910 -38.16 -14.21 -23.71
C GLY A 910 -38.68 -15.37 -22.88
N THR A 911 -38.31 -15.47 -21.60
CA THR A 911 -38.69 -16.59 -20.70
C THR A 911 -39.71 -16.21 -19.64
N THR A 912 -39.95 -14.92 -19.42
CA THR A 912 -40.77 -14.40 -18.31
C THR A 912 -41.84 -13.46 -18.87
N PRO A 913 -43.14 -13.79 -18.76
CA PRO A 913 -44.20 -12.93 -19.27
C PRO A 913 -44.28 -11.61 -18.50
N LEU A 914 -44.36 -10.51 -19.23
CA LEU A 914 -44.39 -9.14 -18.70
C LEU A 914 -45.80 -8.54 -18.89
N THR A 915 -46.45 -8.18 -17.79
CA THR A 915 -47.80 -7.59 -17.80
C THR A 915 -47.71 -6.10 -17.48
N PHE A 916 -48.22 -5.23 -18.35
CA PHE A 916 -48.14 -3.78 -18.20
C PHE A 916 -49.40 -3.23 -17.51
N ILE A 917 -49.24 -2.58 -16.35
CA ILE A 917 -50.33 -2.00 -15.55
C ILE A 917 -49.82 -0.70 -14.90
N ASN A 918 -50.52 0.42 -15.07
CA ASN A 918 -50.27 1.70 -14.38
C ASN A 918 -48.79 2.16 -14.43
N ASP A 919 -48.22 2.26 -15.64
CA ASP A 919 -46.80 2.57 -15.90
C ASP A 919 -45.79 1.67 -15.16
N CYS A 920 -46.20 0.45 -14.83
CA CYS A 920 -45.37 -0.58 -14.22
C CYS A 920 -45.43 -1.88 -15.02
N VAL A 921 -44.33 -2.63 -15.01
CA VAL A 921 -44.31 -4.04 -15.41
C VAL A 921 -44.49 -4.89 -14.17
N SER A 922 -45.46 -5.79 -14.21
CA SER A 922 -45.63 -6.87 -13.24
C SER A 922 -45.28 -8.21 -13.90
N PHE A 923 -44.47 -9.02 -13.24
CA PHE A 923 -43.98 -10.30 -13.73
C PHE A 923 -43.81 -11.30 -12.58
N THR A 924 -43.73 -12.60 -12.87
CA THR A 924 -43.55 -13.63 -11.85
C THR A 924 -42.16 -14.27 -11.87
N THR A 925 -41.63 -14.62 -10.69
CA THR A 925 -40.34 -15.31 -10.54
C THR A 925 -40.41 -16.38 -9.46
N ASN A 926 -39.65 -17.48 -9.64
CA ASN A 926 -39.48 -18.53 -8.64
C ASN A 926 -38.19 -18.38 -7.82
N VAL A 927 -37.38 -17.33 -8.05
CA VAL A 927 -36.05 -17.14 -7.44
C VAL A 927 -35.84 -15.70 -7.00
N SER A 928 -35.24 -15.50 -5.83
CA SER A 928 -34.76 -14.18 -5.36
C SER A 928 -33.45 -13.79 -6.05
N ALA A 929 -33.45 -12.61 -6.66
CA ALA A 929 -32.38 -12.13 -7.54
C ALA A 929 -32.35 -10.59 -7.54
N ARG A 930 -31.44 -10.02 -8.34
CA ARG A 930 -31.55 -8.63 -8.81
C ARG A 930 -32.33 -8.59 -10.12
N PHE A 931 -33.19 -7.59 -10.29
CA PHE A 931 -34.00 -7.35 -11.47
C PHE A 931 -33.84 -5.88 -11.93
N TRP A 932 -33.79 -5.67 -13.24
CA TRP A 932 -33.62 -4.33 -13.82
C TRP A 932 -34.29 -4.25 -15.19
N LEU A 933 -35.16 -3.27 -15.40
CA LEU A 933 -35.75 -3.01 -16.71
C LEU A 933 -34.88 -2.00 -17.46
N ILE A 934 -34.57 -2.30 -18.72
CA ILE A 934 -33.84 -1.41 -19.63
C ILE A 934 -34.64 -1.30 -20.94
N ASP A 935 -34.89 -0.07 -21.39
CA ASP A 935 -35.35 0.18 -22.75
C ASP A 935 -34.11 0.47 -23.61
N CYS A 936 -33.64 -0.53 -24.37
CA CYS A 936 -32.49 -0.38 -25.25
C CYS A 936 -32.37 -1.50 -26.30
N ARG A 937 -31.85 -1.13 -27.49
CA ARG A 937 -31.51 -2.06 -28.57
C ARG A 937 -30.34 -3.00 -28.21
N GLN A 938 -29.41 -2.61 -27.36
CA GLN A 938 -28.23 -3.41 -26.96
C GLN A 938 -27.94 -3.30 -25.45
N ILE A 939 -27.62 -4.42 -24.79
CA ILE A 939 -27.29 -4.46 -23.36
C ILE A 939 -25.89 -3.86 -23.13
N GLN A 940 -25.75 -2.95 -22.15
CA GLN A 940 -24.45 -2.35 -21.79
C GLN A 940 -24.28 -2.24 -20.26
N GLU A 941 -23.38 -3.04 -19.68
CA GLU A 941 -23.10 -3.09 -18.24
C GLU A 941 -22.40 -1.83 -17.68
N SER A 942 -21.89 -0.95 -18.54
CA SER A 942 -21.08 0.22 -18.16
C SER A 942 -21.78 1.13 -17.15
N VAL A 943 -23.10 1.28 -17.27
CA VAL A 943 -23.94 2.05 -16.34
C VAL A 943 -24.00 1.42 -14.95
N TYR A 944 -24.13 0.09 -14.86
CA TYR A 944 -24.14 -0.62 -13.57
C TYR A 944 -22.81 -0.42 -12.81
N ARG A 945 -21.69 -0.51 -13.53
CA ARG A 945 -20.33 -0.32 -12.98
C ARG A 945 -20.02 1.12 -12.55
N GLU A 946 -20.88 2.09 -12.80
CA GLU A 946 -20.81 3.45 -12.22
C GLU A 946 -21.74 3.59 -11.00
N ILE A 947 -22.97 3.09 -11.11
CA ILE A 947 -24.04 3.24 -10.09
C ILE A 947 -23.77 2.42 -8.82
N ILE A 948 -23.04 1.30 -8.95
CA ILE A 948 -22.75 0.41 -7.82
C ILE A 948 -21.62 0.90 -6.91
N CYS A 949 -20.83 1.89 -7.35
CA CYS A 949 -19.75 2.46 -6.54
C CYS A 949 -20.30 3.28 -5.37
N VAL A 950 -19.83 2.97 -4.16
CA VAL A 950 -20.29 3.61 -2.92
C VAL A 950 -19.83 5.08 -2.88
N PRO A 951 -20.75 6.04 -2.69
CA PRO A 951 -20.41 7.45 -2.60
C PRO A 951 -20.00 7.86 -1.17
N TYR A 952 -18.93 8.63 -1.07
CA TYR A 952 -18.36 9.13 0.17
C TYR A 952 -18.26 10.65 0.15
N MET A 953 -18.43 11.25 1.32
CA MET A 953 -18.10 12.64 1.60
C MET A 953 -16.63 12.71 2.03
N ALA A 954 -15.79 13.36 1.23
CA ALA A 954 -14.36 13.53 1.50
C ALA A 954 -13.92 14.99 1.33
N LYS A 955 -12.77 15.36 1.90
CA LYS A 955 -12.17 16.69 1.77
C LYS A 955 -10.89 16.64 0.94
N PHE A 956 -10.71 17.63 0.08
CA PHE A 956 -9.45 17.89 -0.61
C PHE A 956 -8.62 18.87 0.20
N VAL A 957 -7.35 18.55 0.44
CA VAL A 957 -6.39 19.41 1.15
C VAL A 957 -5.12 19.50 0.30
N ILE A 958 -4.67 20.72 0.02
CA ILE A 958 -3.59 21.01 -0.92
C ILE A 958 -2.45 21.67 -0.17
N PHE A 959 -1.28 21.05 -0.22
CA PHE A 959 -0.03 21.57 0.31
C PHE A 959 0.89 21.99 -0.83
N ALA A 960 1.71 23.02 -0.63
CA ALA A 960 2.70 23.50 -1.60
C ALA A 960 4.06 23.82 -0.95
N LYS A 961 5.16 23.59 -1.69
CA LYS A 961 6.49 24.15 -1.42
C LYS A 961 7.06 24.76 -2.70
N THR A 962 7.47 26.02 -2.63
CA THR A 962 8.10 26.74 -3.74
C THR A 962 9.60 26.44 -3.71
N HIS A 963 10.14 25.83 -4.77
CA HIS A 963 11.56 25.43 -4.83
C HIS A 963 12.43 26.47 -5.54
N ASP A 964 11.81 27.28 -6.40
CA ASP A 964 12.40 28.34 -7.19
C ASP A 964 11.31 29.39 -7.47
N PRO A 965 11.61 30.69 -7.69
CA PRO A 965 10.59 31.70 -8.01
C PRO A 965 9.72 31.43 -9.25
N ILE A 966 10.04 30.42 -10.07
CA ILE A 966 9.27 30.00 -11.25
C ILE A 966 8.61 28.62 -11.06
N GLU A 967 9.08 27.78 -10.13
CA GLU A 967 8.64 26.38 -9.99
C GLU A 967 8.36 25.94 -8.54
N ALA A 968 7.21 25.28 -8.37
CA ALA A 968 6.72 24.79 -7.08
C ALA A 968 6.19 23.36 -7.16
N ARG A 969 6.25 22.65 -6.04
CA ARG A 969 5.76 21.28 -5.88
C ARG A 969 4.52 21.28 -5.00
N LEU A 970 3.45 20.62 -5.45
CA LEU A 970 2.21 20.47 -4.70
C LEU A 970 1.99 19.02 -4.28
N ARG A 971 1.39 18.84 -3.11
CA ARG A 971 0.88 17.56 -2.60
C ARG A 971 -0.62 17.72 -2.37
N CYS A 972 -1.40 17.04 -3.19
CA CYS A 972 -2.86 17.06 -3.14
C CYS A 972 -3.35 15.78 -2.44
N PHE A 973 -4.18 15.92 -1.41
CA PHE A 973 -4.76 14.79 -0.69
C PHE A 973 -6.29 14.80 -0.81
N CYS A 974 -6.91 13.62 -0.90
CA CYS A 974 -8.36 13.42 -0.76
C CYS A 974 -8.64 12.50 0.43
N MET A 975 -9.24 13.05 1.47
CA MET A 975 -9.18 12.52 2.84
C MET A 975 -10.57 12.26 3.41
N THR A 976 -10.72 11.13 4.09
CA THR A 976 -11.87 10.84 4.97
C THR A 976 -11.48 11.03 6.44
N ASP A 977 -10.95 9.99 7.10
CA ASP A 977 -10.58 10.02 8.53
C ASP A 977 -9.07 10.23 8.79
N ASP A 978 -8.30 10.53 7.74
CA ASP A 978 -6.88 10.84 7.86
C ASP A 978 -6.66 12.13 8.66
N LYS A 979 -5.52 12.21 9.38
CA LYS A 979 -5.11 13.43 10.07
C LYS A 979 -5.01 14.60 9.09
N ILE A 980 -5.68 15.71 9.43
CA ILE A 980 -5.53 17.02 8.78
C ILE A 980 -4.09 17.51 8.96
N ASP A 981 -3.53 17.36 10.16
CA ASP A 981 -2.14 17.71 10.47
C ASP A 981 -1.18 16.66 9.89
N LYS A 982 -0.75 16.94 8.66
CA LYS A 982 0.22 16.16 7.88
C LYS A 982 1.64 16.49 8.34
N THR A 983 2.16 15.69 9.28
CA THR A 983 3.44 15.97 9.95
C THR A 983 4.66 15.85 9.03
N LEU A 984 4.61 15.02 7.99
CA LEU A 984 5.70 14.91 6.99
C LEU A 984 5.76 16.18 6.14
N GLU A 985 4.62 16.67 5.67
CA GLU A 985 4.48 17.93 4.94
C GLU A 985 4.99 19.11 5.78
N GLN A 986 4.67 19.15 7.07
CA GLN A 986 5.22 20.13 8.01
C GLN A 986 6.75 20.01 8.16
N GLN A 987 7.29 18.78 8.30
CA GLN A 987 8.74 18.52 8.39
C GLN A 987 9.51 18.87 7.11
N GLU A 988 8.86 18.79 5.94
CA GLU A 988 9.45 19.17 4.64
C GLU A 988 9.31 20.67 4.32
N ASN A 989 8.71 21.48 5.22
CA ASN A 989 8.35 22.88 5.02
C ASN A 989 7.36 23.12 3.85
N PHE A 990 6.32 22.28 3.73
CA PHE A 990 5.15 22.56 2.89
C PHE A 990 4.07 23.32 3.67
N THR A 991 3.48 24.35 3.05
CA THR A 991 2.33 25.09 3.61
C THR A 991 1.00 24.57 3.05
N GLU A 992 -0.08 24.63 3.83
CA GLU A 992 -1.43 24.37 3.31
C GLU A 992 -1.93 25.61 2.53
N VAL A 993 -2.25 25.44 1.25
CA VAL A 993 -2.64 26.52 0.34
C VAL A 993 -4.12 26.49 -0.06
N ALA A 994 -4.82 25.36 0.12
CA ALA A 994 -6.27 25.28 -0.05
C ALA A 994 -6.91 24.06 0.63
N ARG A 995 -8.18 24.23 1.04
CA ARG A 995 -9.01 23.20 1.68
C ARG A 995 -10.42 23.23 1.11
N SER A 996 -11.01 22.06 0.82
CA SER A 996 -12.42 21.97 0.41
C SER A 996 -13.36 21.76 1.60
N ARG A 997 -14.63 22.14 1.40
CA ARG A 997 -15.76 21.52 2.11
C ARG A 997 -15.84 20.02 1.75
N ASP A 998 -16.60 19.25 2.51
CA ASP A 998 -16.91 17.87 2.15
C ASP A 998 -17.62 17.81 0.77
N VAL A 999 -17.17 16.94 -0.12
CA VAL A 999 -17.72 16.72 -1.47
C VAL A 999 -17.88 15.23 -1.79
N GLU A 1000 -18.82 14.89 -2.68
CA GLU A 1000 -19.07 13.50 -3.06
C GLU A 1000 -17.99 12.95 -4.01
N VAL A 1001 -17.30 11.90 -3.57
CA VAL A 1001 -16.36 11.08 -4.35
C VAL A 1001 -16.83 9.62 -4.36
N LEU A 1002 -16.47 8.86 -5.39
CA LEU A 1002 -16.92 7.47 -5.56
C LEU A 1002 -15.76 6.50 -5.28
N GLU A 1003 -15.97 5.51 -4.40
CA GLU A 1003 -14.93 4.52 -4.06
C GLU A 1003 -14.54 3.66 -5.28
N GLY A 1004 -13.23 3.55 -5.50
CA GLY A 1004 -12.62 2.83 -6.63
C GLY A 1004 -12.55 3.60 -7.94
N LYS A 1005 -12.98 4.87 -8.00
CA LYS A 1005 -12.94 5.69 -9.24
C LYS A 1005 -11.68 6.58 -9.30
N PRO A 1006 -11.13 6.81 -10.51
CA PRO A 1006 -10.06 7.77 -10.72
C PRO A 1006 -10.57 9.21 -10.56
N ILE A 1007 -9.73 10.05 -9.98
CA ILE A 1007 -9.92 11.49 -9.85
C ILE A 1007 -8.76 12.17 -10.58
N TYR A 1008 -9.10 12.92 -11.63
CA TYR A 1008 -8.16 13.67 -12.45
C TYR A 1008 -7.97 15.07 -11.86
N ALA A 1009 -6.74 15.59 -11.87
CA ALA A 1009 -6.43 16.95 -11.42
C ALA A 1009 -5.83 17.78 -12.56
N ASP A 1010 -6.28 19.03 -12.70
CA ASP A 1010 -5.74 19.98 -13.67
C ASP A 1010 -5.78 21.42 -13.11
N CYS A 1011 -4.86 22.28 -13.58
CA CYS A 1011 -4.71 23.65 -13.08
C CYS A 1011 -5.09 24.71 -14.13
N PHE A 1012 -5.63 25.82 -13.65
CA PHE A 1012 -6.08 26.95 -14.44
C PHE A 1012 -5.55 28.26 -13.81
N GLY A 1013 -5.36 29.32 -14.61
CA GLY A 1013 -4.82 30.61 -14.13
C GLY A 1013 -3.33 30.76 -14.43
N ASN A 1014 -2.58 31.35 -13.50
CA ASN A 1014 -1.13 31.57 -13.66
C ASN A 1014 -0.29 30.30 -13.39
N LEU A 1015 -0.91 29.24 -12.88
CA LEU A 1015 -0.24 27.99 -12.49
C LEU A 1015 -0.52 26.87 -13.51
N VAL A 1016 0.54 26.31 -14.10
CA VAL A 1016 0.49 25.27 -15.14
C VAL A 1016 1.17 23.99 -14.64
N PRO A 1017 0.54 22.81 -14.72
CA PRO A 1017 1.14 21.56 -14.28
C PRO A 1017 2.10 21.02 -15.35
N LEU A 1018 3.32 20.67 -14.96
CA LEU A 1018 4.28 20.03 -15.84
C LEU A 1018 3.73 18.65 -16.25
N THR A 1019 3.52 18.46 -17.55
CA THR A 1019 2.95 17.24 -18.16
C THR A 1019 3.70 16.90 -19.43
N LYS A 1020 3.93 15.59 -19.66
CA LYS A 1020 4.36 15.08 -20.97
C LYS A 1020 3.13 14.92 -21.86
N SER A 1021 3.29 15.08 -23.17
CA SER A 1021 2.16 15.06 -24.13
C SER A 1021 1.34 13.77 -24.04
N GLY A 1022 0.08 13.89 -23.60
CA GLY A 1022 -0.85 12.76 -23.41
C GLY A 1022 -0.90 12.16 -22.01
N GLN A 1023 -0.08 12.64 -21.06
CA GLN A 1023 -0.12 12.19 -19.66
C GLN A 1023 -1.10 13.06 -18.85
N HIS A 1024 -2.03 12.42 -18.14
CA HIS A 1024 -2.93 13.08 -17.19
C HIS A 1024 -2.50 12.80 -15.75
N HIS A 1025 -2.59 13.81 -14.89
CA HIS A 1025 -2.38 13.65 -13.45
C HIS A 1025 -3.67 13.13 -12.80
N LEU A 1026 -3.62 11.94 -12.19
CA LEU A 1026 -4.77 11.31 -11.55
C LEU A 1026 -4.36 10.45 -10.35
N PHE A 1027 -5.32 10.14 -9.50
CA PHE A 1027 -5.22 9.11 -8.45
C PHE A 1027 -6.58 8.42 -8.26
N SER A 1028 -6.61 7.17 -7.81
CA SER A 1028 -7.86 6.46 -7.50
C SER A 1028 -8.25 6.66 -6.04
N PHE A 1029 -9.52 7.04 -5.78
CA PHE A 1029 -10.01 7.26 -4.42
C PHE A 1029 -10.45 5.95 -3.75
N TYR A 1030 -9.95 5.68 -2.54
CA TYR A 1030 -10.36 4.60 -1.66
C TYR A 1030 -10.58 5.13 -0.23
N ALA A 1031 -11.63 4.64 0.44
CA ALA A 1031 -11.96 5.10 1.78
C ALA A 1031 -10.93 4.62 2.83
N PHE A 1032 -10.50 5.54 3.69
CA PHE A 1032 -9.61 5.30 4.83
C PHE A 1032 -8.19 4.79 4.48
N LYS A 1033 -7.80 4.96 3.21
CA LYS A 1033 -6.42 4.94 2.71
C LYS A 1033 -5.98 6.38 2.42
N GLU A 1034 -4.68 6.61 2.41
CA GLU A 1034 -4.12 7.89 1.95
C GLU A 1034 -4.22 8.00 0.42
N ASN A 1035 -5.11 8.87 -0.05
CA ASN A 1035 -5.24 9.19 -1.48
C ASN A 1035 -4.43 10.45 -1.77
N ARG A 1036 -3.20 10.30 -2.28
CA ARG A 1036 -2.25 11.39 -2.54
C ARG A 1036 -1.87 11.51 -4.01
N LEU A 1037 -1.71 12.74 -4.49
CA LEU A 1037 -1.19 13.08 -5.81
C LEU A 1037 -0.11 14.16 -5.68
N ALA A 1038 1.08 13.91 -6.23
CA ALA A 1038 2.14 14.90 -6.31
C ALA A 1038 2.10 15.59 -7.68
N LEU A 1039 2.13 16.92 -7.69
CA LEU A 1039 2.19 17.75 -8.90
C LEU A 1039 3.46 18.60 -8.87
N PHE A 1040 4.04 18.82 -10.04
CA PHE A 1040 5.02 19.89 -10.27
C PHE A 1040 4.35 20.97 -11.10
N ILE A 1041 4.43 22.21 -10.64
CA ILE A 1041 3.76 23.37 -11.24
C ILE A 1041 4.80 24.42 -11.58
N LYS A 1042 4.64 25.02 -12.75
CA LYS A 1042 5.38 26.20 -13.21
C LYS A 1042 4.46 27.42 -13.26
N ILE A 1043 4.98 28.56 -12.83
CA ILE A 1043 4.31 29.86 -12.99
C ILE A 1043 4.43 30.29 -14.46
N ARG A 1044 3.33 30.78 -15.04
CA ARG A 1044 3.24 31.13 -16.47
C ARG A 1044 3.70 32.56 -16.75
N ASP A 1045 3.41 33.47 -15.84
CA ASP A 1045 3.72 34.90 -15.91
C ASP A 1045 4.16 35.38 -14.52
N ASN A 1046 5.46 35.64 -14.38
CA ASN A 1046 6.07 36.08 -13.12
C ASN A 1046 5.78 37.56 -12.79
N THR A 1047 5.06 38.29 -13.65
CA THR A 1047 4.60 39.67 -13.38
C THR A 1047 3.26 39.72 -12.64
N GLN A 1048 2.56 38.59 -12.56
CA GLN A 1048 1.30 38.41 -11.84
C GLN A 1048 1.51 37.56 -10.59
N GLU A 1049 0.60 37.67 -9.61
CA GLU A 1049 0.65 36.80 -8.42
C GLU A 1049 0.66 35.31 -8.80
N PRO A 1050 1.34 34.44 -8.02
CA PRO A 1050 1.45 33.02 -8.31
C PRO A 1050 0.17 32.26 -7.87
N CYS A 1051 -0.97 32.70 -8.40
CA CYS A 1051 -2.30 32.20 -8.07
C CYS A 1051 -2.94 31.42 -9.23
N GLY A 1052 -3.77 30.44 -8.87
CA GLY A 1052 -4.44 29.57 -9.81
C GLY A 1052 -5.63 28.86 -9.21
N ARG A 1053 -6.25 28.00 -10.00
CA ARG A 1053 -7.40 27.17 -9.61
C ARG A 1053 -7.13 25.72 -9.99
N LEU A 1054 -7.04 24.85 -9.00
CA LEU A 1054 -6.93 23.41 -9.14
C LEU A 1054 -8.33 22.79 -9.20
N SER A 1055 -8.61 22.02 -10.25
CA SER A 1055 -9.89 21.34 -10.47
C SER A 1055 -9.72 19.84 -10.37
N PHE A 1056 -10.55 19.19 -9.55
CA PHE A 1056 -10.66 17.73 -9.47
C PHE A 1056 -11.88 17.26 -10.26
N MET A 1057 -11.71 16.27 -11.14
CA MET A 1057 -12.70 15.85 -12.14
C MET A 1057 -12.85 14.33 -12.18
N LYS A 1058 -14.05 13.84 -12.56
CA LYS A 1058 -14.32 12.39 -12.73
C LYS A 1058 -13.74 11.81 -14.04
N GLU A 1059 -13.28 12.67 -14.94
CA GLU A 1059 -12.80 12.36 -16.29
C GLU A 1059 -11.64 13.28 -16.67
N PRO A 1060 -10.79 12.90 -17.64
CA PRO A 1060 -9.74 13.77 -18.16
C PRO A 1060 -10.33 14.98 -18.90
N ARG A 1061 -9.54 16.04 -18.99
CA ARG A 1061 -9.92 17.28 -19.68
C ARG A 1061 -10.08 17.04 -21.18
N ASN A 1062 -11.29 17.26 -21.69
CA ASN A 1062 -11.57 17.23 -23.13
C ASN A 1062 -11.73 18.66 -23.66
N TYR A 1063 -10.74 19.15 -24.40
CA TYR A 1063 -10.69 20.50 -24.97
C TYR A 1063 -11.83 20.83 -25.97
N ARG A 1064 -12.67 19.85 -26.34
CA ARG A 1064 -13.87 20.04 -27.18
C ARG A 1064 -15.18 20.15 -26.40
N ALA A 1065 -15.18 19.96 -25.08
CA ALA A 1065 -16.38 20.03 -24.23
C ALA A 1065 -16.53 21.42 -23.60
N LEU A 1066 -17.71 22.05 -23.78
CA LEU A 1066 -17.99 23.40 -23.26
C LEU A 1066 -18.17 23.48 -21.74
N THR A 1067 -18.62 22.39 -21.11
CA THR A 1067 -18.78 22.28 -19.65
C THR A 1067 -18.38 20.89 -19.16
N GLN A 1068 -17.42 20.83 -18.23
CA GLN A 1068 -17.12 19.62 -17.44
C GLN A 1068 -17.41 19.92 -15.96
N HIS A 1069 -18.26 19.13 -15.33
CA HIS A 1069 -18.55 19.26 -13.90
C HIS A 1069 -17.37 18.72 -13.07
N ALA A 1070 -16.60 19.64 -12.47
CA ALA A 1070 -15.60 19.31 -11.47
C ALA A 1070 -16.27 18.79 -10.18
N ILE A 1071 -15.65 17.79 -9.55
CA ILE A 1071 -15.95 17.31 -8.19
C ILE A 1071 -15.67 18.43 -7.18
N CYS A 1072 -14.55 19.12 -7.37
CA CYS A 1072 -14.11 20.23 -6.53
C CYS A 1072 -13.30 21.23 -7.36
N ASN A 1073 -13.41 22.51 -7.01
CA ASN A 1073 -12.56 23.59 -7.48
C ASN A 1073 -11.94 24.27 -6.26
N LEU A 1074 -10.62 24.38 -6.23
CA LEU A 1074 -9.88 25.06 -5.18
C LEU A 1074 -9.01 26.15 -5.80
N ASN A 1075 -9.21 27.40 -5.38
CA ASN A 1075 -8.26 28.46 -5.67
C ASN A 1075 -7.05 28.27 -4.75
N ILE A 1076 -5.85 28.45 -5.30
CA ILE A 1076 -4.56 28.24 -4.63
C ILE A 1076 -3.65 29.43 -4.94
N THR A 1077 -2.86 29.85 -3.95
CA THR A 1077 -1.77 30.81 -4.11
C THR A 1077 -0.51 30.14 -3.57
N LEU A 1078 0.59 30.17 -4.34
CA LEU A 1078 1.85 29.56 -3.89
C LEU A 1078 2.48 30.38 -2.75
N PRO A 1079 3.13 29.74 -1.76
CA PRO A 1079 3.88 30.46 -0.74
C PRO A 1079 5.09 31.17 -1.37
N SER A 1080 5.50 32.28 -0.74
CA SER A 1080 6.72 33.00 -1.08
C SER A 1080 7.92 32.05 -1.14
N TYR A 1081 8.81 32.24 -2.12
CA TYR A 1081 10.07 31.53 -2.17
C TYR A 1081 10.96 31.97 -1.01
N CYS A 1082 11.02 31.16 0.04
CA CYS A 1082 12.15 31.22 0.97
C CYS A 1082 13.35 30.58 0.27
N LYS A 1083 14.45 31.33 0.18
CA LYS A 1083 15.75 30.66 0.14
C LYS A 1083 15.89 29.91 1.46
N GLU A 1084 16.18 28.62 1.40
CA GLU A 1084 16.96 27.97 2.47
C GLU A 1084 18.36 28.56 2.30
N SER A 1085 18.61 29.71 2.95
CA SER A 1085 19.88 30.42 2.86
C SER A 1085 20.85 29.87 3.90
N ASP A 1086 22.13 29.82 3.54
CA ASP A 1086 23.21 29.46 4.48
C ASP A 1086 23.27 30.40 5.72
N SER A 1087 22.53 31.52 5.70
CA SER A 1087 22.27 32.38 6.85
C SER A 1087 21.63 31.67 8.04
N ASP A 1088 20.91 30.56 7.85
CA ASP A 1088 20.39 29.79 9.00
C ASP A 1088 21.52 29.03 9.73
N GLN A 1089 22.70 28.90 9.10
CA GLN A 1089 23.94 28.51 9.79
C GLN A 1089 24.72 29.74 10.30
N GLU A 1090 24.58 30.91 9.68
CA GLU A 1090 25.25 32.15 10.13
C GLU A 1090 24.50 32.93 11.24
N GLU A 1091 23.19 32.77 11.45
CA GLU A 1091 22.47 33.39 12.59
C GLU A 1091 22.74 32.68 13.93
N GLU A 1092 23.01 31.37 13.94
CA GLU A 1092 23.56 30.69 15.13
C GLU A 1092 25.05 31.02 15.35
N ALA A 1093 25.84 31.18 14.28
CA ALA A 1093 27.25 31.57 14.36
C ALA A 1093 27.46 33.03 14.81
N SER A 1094 26.64 33.97 14.34
CA SER A 1094 26.74 35.38 14.74
C SER A 1094 26.31 35.61 16.19
N ARG A 1095 25.29 34.88 16.68
CA ARG A 1095 24.90 34.89 18.10
C ARG A 1095 25.94 34.29 19.04
N THR A 1096 26.93 33.54 18.53
CA THR A 1096 28.06 33.04 19.32
C THR A 1096 29.28 33.99 19.34
N PHE A 1097 29.34 35.02 18.48
CA PHE A 1097 30.50 35.93 18.42
C PHE A 1097 30.43 37.20 19.29
N GLU A 1098 29.25 37.66 19.72
CA GLU A 1098 29.12 38.80 20.67
C GLU A 1098 29.27 38.41 22.16
N LYS A 1099 29.75 37.20 22.47
CA LYS A 1099 30.06 36.78 23.87
C LYS A 1099 31.52 36.39 24.10
N CYS A 1100 32.44 37.03 23.37
CA CYS A 1100 33.88 37.01 23.66
C CYS A 1100 34.49 38.42 23.69
N LYS A 1101 34.04 39.23 24.65
CA LYS A 1101 34.80 40.31 25.29
C LYS A 1101 34.42 40.39 26.77
#